data_AF-A0A0F5FNZ4-F1
#
_entry.id   AF-A0A0F5FNZ4-F1
#
_cell.length_a   1.000
_cell.length_b   1.000
_cell.length_c   1.000
_cell.angle_alpha   90.00
_cell.angle_beta   90.00
_cell.angle_gamma   90.00
#
_symmetry.space_group_name_H-M   'P 1'
#
loop_
_entity.id
_entity.type
_entity.pdbx_description
1 polymer ?
#
loop_
_entity_poly.entity_id
_entity_poly.type
_entity_poly.pdbx_seq_one_letter_code
_entity_poly.pdbx_strand_id
1 'polypeptide(L)'
;MKVASVGGDPTGASLSYWPSYFNASPASRRTYLEWLAGGRDEAEIGIGYVFLFFYGLEQRLFHDRAVAEAPELIAEVQRLLHLHGHNGSFKLYATRFLDAAALWASAAPVKPDLSPELKSGYEIPMAVRVHLGRKIAAKTPLDAGDALMWVLSLPDTNLRTAATRCFAELVQLWEYRFAEKYPDGLKVNPPKTRLKFEYRAASGGFTAQIDVSDTSGPLPDIAAISAPISRLRDLLSATTEELAPYSRLLGRKPDALGTLDAALLLPKELAVTFAETEVGRRVEHMLGGRNVISVTVAELSSALALDIEGLDKIPTTISNQIGGYLDHLGIGYEPDRRYGSSPLRSDGQVVMFRAAGGGQVDGEAAAFVSARAMVDVAALAASADEKIDGSEIEAITTEIRNVPGLGKVERARLIAYASTLLKDTSSHRFALNKLKTLDAAAKQSVVRSATAAIMADGHASPAEVKFLERLYKSMGLPVDDVYSMLHRGAVVLDEPVTVAQEQRTPGIAIPQEPSAARSSSSIQIDHFRLERLRSETSAVSELLAGIFVEEEAASAPSTVVVAAAQTAASRFTGLDAAHAGLLEEVLRDGKLSRDQFDTAARTLRLLPDGAIERINDWGFDQFEEPIIEGDEELTIASHILSELSEAEVAA
;
A
#
# COMPACT_ATOMS: atom_id res chain seq x y z
N MET A 1 -62.47 24.77 22.25
CA MET A 1 -61.48 25.75 22.79
C MET A 1 -61.60 27.05 22.01
N LYS A 2 -61.26 28.21 22.59
CA LYS A 2 -61.33 29.50 21.87
C LYS A 2 -60.15 29.66 20.91
N VAL A 3 -60.42 30.15 19.70
CA VAL A 3 -59.45 30.51 18.66
C VAL A 3 -59.60 32.01 18.37
N ALA A 4 -58.49 32.73 18.19
CA ALA A 4 -58.53 34.16 17.91
C ALA A 4 -59.11 34.45 16.51
N SER A 5 -59.96 35.46 16.41
CA SER A 5 -60.54 35.92 15.13
C SER A 5 -59.59 36.79 14.31
N VAL A 6 -58.57 37.40 14.95
CA VAL A 6 -57.53 38.22 14.32
C VAL A 6 -56.21 38.04 15.10
N GLY A 7 -55.07 38.11 14.40
CA GLY A 7 -53.73 38.03 14.98
C GLY A 7 -53.28 36.60 15.26
N GLY A 8 -51.96 36.38 15.30
CA GLY A 8 -51.32 35.09 15.51
C GLY A 8 -50.02 35.21 16.31
N ASP A 9 -49.43 34.06 16.65
CA ASP A 9 -48.15 33.93 17.35
C ASP A 9 -47.22 33.00 16.52
N PRO A 10 -46.78 33.42 15.30
CA PRO A 10 -45.98 32.57 14.40
C PRO A 10 -44.63 32.16 15.00
N THR A 11 -44.05 32.99 15.86
CA THR A 11 -42.81 32.69 16.58
C THR A 11 -43.00 31.66 17.70
N GLY A 12 -44.25 31.42 18.13
CA GLY A 12 -44.59 30.50 19.21
C GLY A 12 -44.14 31.00 20.58
N ALA A 13 -44.00 32.32 20.77
CA ALA A 13 -43.48 32.91 22.00
C ALA A 13 -44.38 32.64 23.22
N SER A 14 -45.67 32.36 23.00
CA SER A 14 -46.61 32.00 24.08
C SER A 14 -46.79 30.49 24.27
N LEU A 15 -46.05 29.65 23.53
CA LEU A 15 -46.03 28.20 23.75
C LEU A 15 -45.07 27.84 24.91
N SER A 16 -45.47 26.85 25.70
CA SER A 16 -44.59 26.21 26.67
C SER A 16 -43.53 25.34 25.97
N TYR A 17 -42.42 25.08 26.67
CA TYR A 17 -41.36 24.18 26.19
C TYR A 17 -41.89 22.79 25.77
N TRP A 18 -42.86 22.26 26.54
CA TRP A 18 -43.68 21.11 26.16
C TRP A 18 -45.05 21.64 25.71
N PRO A 19 -45.28 21.92 24.42
CA PRO A 19 -46.48 22.59 23.97
C PRO A 19 -47.70 21.67 24.07
N SER A 20 -48.85 22.24 24.41
CA SER A 20 -50.14 21.54 24.43
C SER A 20 -51.19 22.40 23.76
N TYR A 21 -51.92 21.84 22.79
CA TYR A 21 -53.01 22.56 22.12
C TYR A 21 -54.11 22.99 23.11
N PHE A 22 -54.32 22.19 24.17
CA PHE A 22 -55.25 22.53 25.24
C PHE A 22 -54.82 23.78 26.00
N ASN A 23 -53.53 23.93 26.29
CA ASN A 23 -53.00 25.08 27.05
C ASN A 23 -52.62 26.28 26.17
N ALA A 24 -52.56 26.11 24.86
CA ALA A 24 -52.18 27.18 23.93
C ALA A 24 -53.13 28.39 23.99
N SER A 25 -52.57 29.59 23.81
CA SER A 25 -53.37 30.81 23.71
C SER A 25 -54.31 30.76 22.50
N PRO A 26 -55.42 31.52 22.46
CA PRO A 26 -56.27 31.58 21.27
C PRO A 26 -55.53 32.02 20.00
N ALA A 27 -54.49 32.85 20.11
CA ALA A 27 -53.65 33.27 18.99
C ALA A 27 -52.75 32.12 18.51
N SER A 28 -52.09 31.40 19.41
CA SER A 28 -51.27 30.24 19.03
C SER A 28 -52.10 29.12 18.43
N ARG A 29 -53.31 28.88 18.95
CA ARG A 29 -54.25 27.91 18.34
C ARG A 29 -54.60 28.31 16.91
N ARG A 30 -54.79 29.60 16.65
CA ARG A 30 -55.05 30.11 15.30
C ARG A 30 -53.86 29.86 14.39
N THR A 31 -52.66 30.28 14.80
CA THR A 31 -51.41 30.06 14.06
C THR A 31 -51.19 28.60 13.73
N TYR A 32 -51.36 27.69 14.71
CA TYR A 32 -51.23 26.26 14.48
C TYR A 32 -52.19 25.76 13.39
N LEU A 33 -53.47 26.15 13.45
CA LEU A 33 -54.47 25.74 12.46
C LEU A 33 -54.20 26.33 11.08
N GLU A 34 -53.75 27.58 10.99
CA GLU A 34 -53.37 28.23 9.74
C GLU A 34 -52.15 27.53 9.12
N TRP A 35 -51.14 27.18 9.92
CA TRP A 35 -49.98 26.41 9.45
C TRP A 35 -50.36 25.01 8.96
N LEU A 36 -51.24 24.30 9.68
CA LEU A 36 -51.77 23.01 9.24
C LEU A 36 -52.53 23.12 7.91
N ALA A 37 -53.38 24.14 7.76
CA ALA A 37 -54.15 24.39 6.55
C ALA A 37 -53.27 24.83 5.37
N GLY A 38 -52.16 25.53 5.66
CA GLY A 38 -51.15 25.96 4.70
C GLY A 38 -50.12 24.89 4.32
N GLY A 39 -50.42 23.60 4.53
CA GLY A 39 -49.55 22.49 4.09
C GLY A 39 -48.37 22.18 4.99
N ARG A 40 -48.16 22.94 6.08
CA ARG A 40 -47.03 22.77 7.01
C ARG A 40 -45.66 23.00 6.33
N ASP A 41 -45.57 23.99 5.44
CA ASP A 41 -44.37 24.28 4.65
C ASP A 41 -43.56 25.47 5.15
N GLU A 42 -44.08 26.24 6.13
CA GLU A 42 -43.39 27.41 6.67
C GLU A 42 -42.20 27.01 7.55
N ALA A 43 -40.97 27.14 7.02
CA ALA A 43 -39.74 26.70 7.67
C ALA A 43 -39.41 27.46 8.97
N GLU A 44 -39.76 28.75 9.02
CA GLU A 44 -39.45 29.67 10.13
C GLU A 44 -40.50 29.66 11.25
N ILE A 45 -41.50 28.77 11.19
CA ILE A 45 -42.51 28.70 12.23
C ILE A 45 -41.90 28.26 13.56
N GLY A 46 -42.41 28.80 14.68
CA GLY A 46 -41.98 28.41 16.01
C GLY A 46 -42.03 26.89 16.22
N ILE A 47 -40.89 26.29 16.57
CA ILE A 47 -40.71 24.83 16.61
C ILE A 47 -41.73 24.09 17.48
N GLY A 48 -42.32 24.76 18.48
CA GLY A 48 -43.40 24.21 19.30
C GLY A 48 -44.63 23.78 18.51
N TYR A 49 -44.95 24.44 17.39
CA TYR A 49 -46.04 24.02 16.50
C TYR A 49 -45.72 22.73 15.75
N VAL A 50 -44.47 22.58 15.32
CA VAL A 50 -43.98 21.35 14.69
C VAL A 50 -44.06 20.19 15.68
N PHE A 51 -43.63 20.40 16.94
CA PHE A 51 -43.76 19.41 18.01
C PHE A 51 -45.22 19.03 18.30
N LEU A 52 -46.16 19.99 18.33
CA LEU A 52 -47.58 19.69 18.52
C LEU A 52 -48.12 18.73 17.45
N PHE A 53 -47.74 18.93 16.19
CA PHE A 53 -48.12 18.04 15.10
C PHE A 53 -47.39 16.70 15.19
N PHE A 54 -46.09 16.73 15.47
CA PHE A 54 -45.26 15.53 15.63
C PHE A 54 -45.81 14.60 16.72
N TYR A 55 -46.31 15.12 17.85
CA TYR A 55 -46.95 14.31 18.90
C TYR A 55 -48.14 13.50 18.36
N GLY A 56 -48.89 14.04 17.40
CA GLY A 56 -49.97 13.33 16.72
C GLY A 56 -49.46 12.18 15.85
N LEU A 57 -48.32 12.36 15.16
CA LEU A 57 -47.68 11.30 14.37
C LEU A 57 -47.16 10.18 15.28
N GLU A 58 -46.53 10.54 16.41
CA GLU A 58 -46.07 9.58 17.43
C GLU A 58 -47.22 8.75 17.98
N GLN A 59 -48.30 9.41 18.37
CA GLN A 59 -49.50 8.77 18.88
C GLN A 59 -50.09 7.82 17.82
N ARG A 60 -50.26 8.30 16.59
CA ARG A 60 -50.90 7.53 15.51
C ARG A 60 -50.11 6.27 15.16
N LEU A 61 -48.79 6.40 15.05
CA LEU A 61 -47.94 5.25 14.83
C LEU A 61 -47.91 4.43 16.13
N PHE A 62 -47.14 4.83 17.13
CA PHE A 62 -46.71 3.94 18.21
C PHE A 62 -47.77 3.60 19.26
N HIS A 63 -48.74 4.49 19.50
CA HIS A 63 -49.81 4.23 20.47
C HIS A 63 -51.01 3.54 19.82
N ASP A 64 -51.56 4.11 18.75
CA ASP A 64 -52.76 3.59 18.07
C ASP A 64 -52.44 2.36 17.20
N ARG A 65 -51.15 2.12 16.89
CA ARG A 65 -50.67 0.99 16.07
C ARG A 65 -51.20 0.99 14.65
N ALA A 66 -51.27 2.15 14.02
CA ALA A 66 -51.65 2.30 12.62
C ALA A 66 -50.51 1.89 11.67
N VAL A 67 -50.07 0.63 11.72
CA VAL A 67 -48.91 0.11 10.94
C VAL A 67 -49.13 0.26 9.43
N ALA A 68 -50.37 0.15 8.95
CA ALA A 68 -50.70 0.34 7.53
C ALA A 68 -50.41 1.76 7.02
N GLU A 69 -50.40 2.76 7.92
CA GLU A 69 -50.09 4.17 7.61
C GLU A 69 -48.60 4.50 7.78
N ALA A 70 -47.78 3.54 8.23
CA ALA A 70 -46.36 3.78 8.51
C ALA A 70 -45.60 4.40 7.33
N PRO A 71 -45.78 3.99 6.05
CA PRO A 71 -45.08 4.63 4.93
C PRO A 71 -45.36 6.13 4.81
N GLU A 72 -46.62 6.55 4.98
CA GLU A 72 -47.02 7.96 4.89
C GLU A 72 -46.52 8.77 6.09
N LEU A 73 -46.58 8.18 7.29
CA LEU A 73 -46.09 8.81 8.52
C LEU A 73 -44.56 8.98 8.50
N ILE A 74 -43.82 7.97 8.02
CA ILE A 74 -42.37 8.03 7.83
C ILE A 74 -42.01 9.13 6.85
N ALA A 75 -42.70 9.19 5.69
CA ALA A 75 -42.46 10.22 4.69
C ALA A 75 -42.71 11.64 5.24
N GLU A 76 -43.77 11.82 6.03
CA GLU A 76 -44.04 13.12 6.65
C GLU A 76 -42.99 13.49 7.70
N VAL A 77 -42.52 12.54 8.53
CA VAL A 77 -41.44 12.82 9.48
C VAL A 77 -40.12 13.15 8.77
N GLN A 78 -39.79 12.45 7.67
CA GLN A 78 -38.64 12.80 6.83
C GLN A 78 -38.77 14.20 6.23
N ARG A 79 -39.96 14.57 5.74
CA ARG A 79 -40.23 15.92 5.21
C ARG A 79 -40.05 16.99 6.28
N LEU A 80 -40.62 16.79 7.47
CA LEU A 80 -40.46 17.73 8.59
C LEU A 80 -39.01 17.82 9.05
N LEU A 81 -38.28 16.70 9.08
CA LEU A 81 -36.86 16.67 9.41
C LEU A 81 -36.02 17.44 8.39
N HIS A 82 -36.38 17.37 7.10
CA HIS A 82 -35.73 18.17 6.07
C HIS A 82 -35.96 19.67 6.27
N LEU A 83 -37.18 20.10 6.60
CA LEU A 83 -37.52 21.52 6.81
C LEU A 83 -36.97 22.09 8.12
N HIS A 84 -37.06 21.32 9.21
CA HIS A 84 -36.82 21.81 10.57
C HIS A 84 -35.62 21.14 11.28
N GLY A 85 -34.83 20.34 10.57
CA GLY A 85 -33.71 19.57 11.11
C GLY A 85 -32.52 20.41 11.63
N HIS A 86 -32.52 21.71 11.38
CA HIS A 86 -31.60 22.65 12.00
C HIS A 86 -31.83 22.78 13.52
N ASN A 87 -33.03 22.46 14.01
CA ASN A 87 -33.31 22.38 15.44
C ASN A 87 -32.83 21.04 16.01
N GLY A 88 -31.79 21.08 16.87
CA GLY A 88 -31.16 19.88 17.43
C GLY A 88 -32.13 18.96 18.19
N SER A 89 -33.05 19.53 18.98
CA SER A 89 -34.04 18.74 19.72
C SER A 89 -35.00 18.02 18.78
N PHE A 90 -35.54 18.72 17.78
CA PHE A 90 -36.45 18.11 16.81
C PHE A 90 -35.74 17.04 15.98
N LYS A 91 -34.50 17.32 15.52
CA LYS A 91 -33.66 16.35 14.80
C LYS A 91 -33.51 15.05 15.59
N LEU A 92 -33.23 15.14 16.90
CA LEU A 92 -33.09 13.97 17.77
C LEU A 92 -34.38 13.14 17.85
N TYR A 93 -35.52 13.77 18.12
CA TYR A 93 -36.81 13.07 18.26
C TYR A 93 -37.29 12.48 16.93
N ALA A 94 -37.21 13.24 15.84
CA ALA A 94 -37.58 12.77 14.51
C ALA A 94 -36.70 11.59 14.05
N THR A 95 -35.39 11.64 14.31
CA THR A 95 -34.49 10.51 14.00
C THR A 95 -34.89 9.27 14.80
N ARG A 96 -35.16 9.40 16.10
CA ARG A 96 -35.65 8.30 16.93
C ARG A 96 -36.98 7.72 16.46
N PHE A 97 -37.89 8.57 15.98
CA PHE A 97 -39.15 8.12 15.38
C PHE A 97 -38.87 7.25 14.15
N LEU A 98 -37.98 7.69 13.26
CA LEU A 98 -37.65 6.96 12.04
C LEU A 98 -36.99 5.61 12.34
N ASP A 99 -36.07 5.55 13.31
CA ASP A 99 -35.46 4.30 13.77
C ASP A 99 -36.52 3.31 14.28
N ALA A 100 -37.42 3.80 15.13
CA ALA A 100 -38.52 3.02 15.69
C ALA A 100 -39.52 2.56 14.63
N ALA A 101 -39.86 3.43 13.68
CA ALA A 101 -40.77 3.14 12.59
C ALA A 101 -40.19 2.10 11.61
N ALA A 102 -38.88 2.19 11.30
CA ALA A 102 -38.18 1.23 10.45
C ALA A 102 -38.16 -0.19 11.05
N LEU A 103 -37.99 -0.29 12.37
CA LEU A 103 -38.14 -1.57 13.09
C LEU A 103 -39.55 -2.14 12.95
N TRP A 104 -40.55 -1.28 12.98
CA TRP A 104 -41.94 -1.68 13.11
C TRP A 104 -42.63 -2.00 11.79
N ALA A 105 -42.28 -1.28 10.72
CA ALA A 105 -42.79 -1.52 9.37
C ALA A 105 -42.26 -2.83 8.74
N SER A 106 -41.41 -3.60 9.45
CA SER A 106 -40.71 -4.78 8.91
C SER A 106 -40.09 -4.48 7.55
N ALA A 107 -39.56 -3.26 7.39
CA ALA A 107 -38.92 -2.84 6.16
C ALA A 107 -37.79 -3.83 5.83
N ALA A 108 -37.56 -4.06 4.53
CA ALA A 108 -36.51 -4.96 4.08
C ALA A 108 -35.19 -4.61 4.78
N PRO A 109 -34.40 -5.62 5.20
CA PRO A 109 -33.15 -5.38 5.90
C PRO A 109 -32.22 -4.53 5.03
N VAL A 110 -31.98 -3.28 5.42
CA VAL A 110 -30.96 -2.43 4.81
C VAL A 110 -29.70 -2.55 5.66
N LYS A 111 -28.60 -2.98 5.02
CA LYS A 111 -27.27 -2.96 5.63
C LYS A 111 -26.87 -1.48 5.82
N PRO A 112 -26.51 -1.03 7.02
CA PRO A 112 -25.97 0.32 7.21
C PRO A 112 -24.72 0.55 6.36
N ASP A 113 -24.57 1.76 5.82
CA ASP A 113 -23.35 2.13 5.11
C ASP A 113 -22.18 2.30 6.10
N LEU A 114 -20.98 1.97 5.64
CA LEU A 114 -19.76 2.24 6.40
C LEU A 114 -19.42 3.73 6.27
N SER A 115 -19.20 4.41 7.40
CA SER A 115 -18.68 5.77 7.43
C SER A 115 -17.80 6.00 8.66
N PRO A 116 -16.91 7.01 8.63
CA PRO A 116 -16.17 7.43 9.82
C PRO A 116 -17.10 7.87 10.97
N GLU A 117 -18.27 8.41 10.64
CA GLU A 117 -19.27 8.94 11.58
C GLU A 117 -20.35 7.91 11.97
N LEU A 118 -20.13 6.61 11.72
CA LEU A 118 -21.14 5.58 11.97
C LEU A 118 -21.55 5.47 13.45
N LYS A 119 -20.68 5.90 14.37
CA LYS A 119 -20.95 5.99 15.81
C LYS A 119 -22.10 6.98 16.08
N SER A 120 -23.08 6.55 16.87
CA SER A 120 -24.21 7.40 17.30
C SER A 120 -24.25 7.54 18.83
N GLY A 121 -23.51 8.52 19.36
CA GLY A 121 -23.51 8.83 20.79
C GLY A 121 -22.92 7.71 21.66
N TYR A 122 -23.63 7.34 22.72
CA TYR A 122 -23.16 6.42 23.77
C TYR A 122 -23.57 4.96 23.57
N GLU A 123 -24.32 4.63 22.52
CA GLU A 123 -24.77 3.27 22.23
C GLU A 123 -24.50 2.90 20.77
N ILE A 124 -24.44 1.60 20.48
CA ILE A 124 -24.40 1.10 19.10
C ILE A 124 -25.72 1.50 18.42
N PRO A 125 -25.70 2.12 17.21
CA PRO A 125 -26.90 2.46 16.48
C PRO A 125 -27.83 1.26 16.29
N MET A 126 -29.14 1.46 16.46
CA MET A 126 -30.11 0.37 16.42
C MET A 126 -30.10 -0.36 15.08
N ALA A 127 -29.94 0.35 13.96
CA ALA A 127 -29.83 -0.25 12.63
C ALA A 127 -28.67 -1.27 12.52
N VAL A 128 -27.51 -0.94 13.10
CA VAL A 128 -26.34 -1.85 13.17
C VAL A 128 -26.65 -3.06 14.04
N ARG A 129 -27.24 -2.85 15.23
CA ARG A 129 -27.61 -3.94 16.14
C ARG A 129 -28.57 -4.92 15.48
N VAL A 130 -29.56 -4.42 14.74
CA VAL A 130 -30.55 -5.23 14.01
C VAL A 130 -29.88 -6.02 12.88
N HIS A 131 -29.05 -5.37 12.05
CA HIS A 131 -28.34 -6.03 10.95
C HIS A 131 -27.46 -7.19 11.45
N LEU A 132 -26.62 -6.92 12.45
CA LEU A 132 -25.74 -7.93 13.05
C LEU A 132 -26.53 -9.00 13.82
N GLY A 133 -27.60 -8.60 14.51
CA GLY A 133 -28.51 -9.52 15.21
C GLY A 133 -29.14 -10.55 14.26
N ARG A 134 -29.58 -10.12 13.07
CA ARG A 134 -30.09 -11.03 12.02
C ARG A 134 -29.02 -12.02 11.54
N LYS A 135 -27.79 -11.56 11.29
CA LYS A 135 -26.68 -12.42 10.87
C LYS A 135 -26.33 -13.48 11.93
N ILE A 136 -26.32 -13.08 13.21
CA ILE A 136 -26.13 -13.99 14.34
C ILE A 136 -27.28 -14.99 14.46
N ALA A 137 -28.54 -14.55 14.32
CA ALA A 137 -29.72 -15.42 14.35
C ALA A 137 -29.67 -16.48 13.23
N ALA A 138 -29.28 -16.05 12.02
CA ALA A 138 -29.05 -16.91 10.86
C ALA A 138 -27.80 -17.80 10.97
N LYS A 139 -27.00 -17.68 12.06
CA LYS A 139 -25.74 -18.41 12.27
C LYS A 139 -24.74 -18.24 11.12
N THR A 140 -24.79 -17.10 10.43
CA THR A 140 -23.85 -16.76 9.36
C THR A 140 -22.64 -16.08 9.99
N PRO A 141 -21.39 -16.49 9.65
CA PRO A 141 -20.20 -15.77 10.07
C PRO A 141 -20.26 -14.30 9.63
N LEU A 142 -19.73 -13.40 10.46
CA LEU A 142 -19.61 -11.98 10.11
C LEU A 142 -18.50 -11.83 9.07
N ASP A 143 -18.80 -11.15 7.96
CA ASP A 143 -17.81 -10.83 6.94
C ASP A 143 -16.96 -9.61 7.36
N ALA A 144 -15.99 -9.23 6.52
CA ALA A 144 -15.10 -8.11 6.80
C ALA A 144 -15.89 -6.80 7.02
N GLY A 145 -16.89 -6.54 6.17
CA GLY A 145 -17.71 -5.35 6.26
C GLY A 145 -18.59 -5.33 7.51
N ASP A 146 -19.16 -6.47 7.91
CA ASP A 146 -19.91 -6.59 9.16
C ASP A 146 -19.04 -6.36 10.40
N ALA A 147 -17.82 -6.91 10.40
CA ALA A 147 -16.88 -6.74 11.50
C ALA A 147 -16.36 -5.30 11.60
N LEU A 148 -16.11 -4.64 10.46
CA LEU A 148 -15.76 -3.22 10.42
C LEU A 148 -16.92 -2.36 10.91
N MET A 149 -18.13 -2.61 10.41
CA MET A 149 -19.34 -1.93 10.86
C MET A 149 -19.51 -2.04 12.38
N TRP A 150 -19.31 -3.25 12.93
CA TRP A 150 -19.40 -3.47 14.36
C TRP A 150 -18.38 -2.61 15.11
N VAL A 151 -17.10 -2.66 14.76
CA VAL A 151 -16.07 -1.90 15.50
C VAL A 151 -16.25 -0.39 15.36
N LEU A 152 -16.60 0.12 14.18
CA LEU A 152 -16.85 1.55 13.93
C LEU A 152 -18.05 2.09 14.72
N SER A 153 -19.02 1.22 15.02
CA SER A 153 -20.23 1.58 15.74
C SER A 153 -20.11 1.58 17.26
N LEU A 154 -18.96 1.16 17.81
CA LEU A 154 -18.76 1.05 19.25
C LEU A 154 -18.55 2.43 19.90
N PRO A 155 -19.20 2.72 21.05
CA PRO A 155 -19.11 4.03 21.72
C PRO A 155 -17.68 4.45 22.11
N ASP A 156 -16.84 3.48 22.45
CA ASP A 156 -15.46 3.63 22.89
C ASP A 156 -14.44 3.44 21.75
N THR A 157 -14.89 3.40 20.49
CA THR A 157 -14.00 3.40 19.33
C THR A 157 -13.97 4.80 18.71
N ASN A 158 -12.79 5.41 18.69
CA ASN A 158 -12.52 6.68 18.02
C ASN A 158 -11.49 6.42 16.91
N LEU A 159 -11.76 6.95 15.71
CA LEU A 159 -10.85 6.80 14.58
C LEU A 159 -9.72 7.82 14.67
N ARG A 160 -8.49 7.34 14.48
CA ARG A 160 -7.32 8.22 14.30
C ARG A 160 -7.39 8.91 12.94
N THR A 161 -6.72 10.06 12.80
CA THR A 161 -6.72 10.88 11.59
C THR A 161 -6.46 10.11 10.29
N ALA A 162 -5.57 9.12 10.30
CA ALA A 162 -5.31 8.28 9.12
C ALA A 162 -6.53 7.47 8.67
N ALA A 163 -7.28 6.88 9.61
CA ALA A 163 -8.49 6.13 9.32
C ALA A 163 -9.62 7.04 8.82
N THR A 164 -9.75 8.26 9.35
CA THR A 164 -10.77 9.23 8.92
C THR A 164 -10.46 9.81 7.54
N ARG A 165 -9.21 10.27 7.32
CA ARG A 165 -8.77 10.90 6.06
C ARG A 165 -8.73 9.91 4.90
N CYS A 166 -8.28 8.69 5.15
CA CYS A 166 -8.08 7.65 4.15
C CYS A 166 -9.10 6.51 4.34
N PHE A 167 -10.37 6.85 4.56
CA PHE A 167 -11.40 5.87 4.93
C PHE A 167 -11.67 4.85 3.81
N ALA A 168 -11.62 5.28 2.55
CA ALA A 168 -11.81 4.37 1.41
C ALA A 168 -10.70 3.32 1.33
N GLU A 169 -9.45 3.73 1.55
CA GLU A 169 -8.28 2.86 1.61
C GLU A 169 -8.31 1.98 2.86
N LEU A 170 -8.79 2.49 4.00
CA LEU A 170 -9.00 1.73 5.22
C LEU A 170 -9.98 0.58 5.01
N VAL A 171 -11.14 0.84 4.39
CA VAL A 171 -12.15 -0.20 4.12
C VAL A 171 -11.55 -1.30 3.24
N GLN A 172 -10.83 -0.95 2.18
CA GLN A 172 -10.19 -1.93 1.29
C GLN A 172 -9.09 -2.73 2.01
N LEU A 173 -8.18 -2.05 2.73
CA LEU A 173 -7.08 -2.72 3.42
C LEU A 173 -7.59 -3.61 4.56
N TRP A 174 -8.65 -3.17 5.25
CA TRP A 174 -9.33 -3.96 6.26
C TRP A 174 -9.86 -5.27 5.68
N GLU A 175 -10.46 -5.28 4.48
CA GLU A 175 -10.94 -6.51 3.84
C GLU A 175 -9.82 -7.54 3.66
N TYR A 176 -8.65 -7.10 3.16
CA TYR A 176 -7.48 -7.97 3.02
C TYR A 176 -6.99 -8.51 4.37
N ARG A 177 -6.72 -7.62 5.34
CA ARG A 177 -6.17 -8.00 6.65
C ARG A 177 -7.16 -8.83 7.48
N PHE A 178 -8.45 -8.58 7.32
CA PHE A 178 -9.50 -9.38 7.95
C PHE A 178 -9.55 -10.79 7.35
N ALA A 179 -9.50 -10.94 6.03
CA ALA A 179 -9.51 -12.24 5.36
C ALA A 179 -8.27 -13.08 5.72
N GLU A 180 -7.10 -12.47 5.89
CA GLU A 180 -5.89 -13.15 6.38
C GLU A 180 -6.08 -13.74 7.79
N LYS A 181 -6.76 -12.99 8.68
CA LYS A 181 -6.97 -13.39 10.08
C LYS A 181 -8.18 -14.30 10.27
N TYR A 182 -9.21 -14.15 9.44
CA TYR A 182 -10.50 -14.83 9.51
C TYR A 182 -10.96 -15.30 8.11
N PRO A 183 -10.30 -16.31 7.53
CA PRO A 183 -10.59 -16.76 6.15
C PRO A 183 -12.02 -17.28 5.95
N ASP A 184 -12.62 -17.86 6.99
CA ASP A 184 -14.01 -18.34 7.00
C ASP A 184 -15.01 -17.32 7.60
N GLY A 185 -14.59 -16.07 7.79
CA GLY A 185 -15.32 -15.05 8.53
C GLY A 185 -15.26 -15.20 10.05
N LEU A 186 -15.75 -14.18 10.76
CA LEU A 186 -15.75 -14.16 12.23
C LEU A 186 -16.99 -14.89 12.76
N LYS A 187 -16.76 -16.06 13.37
CA LYS A 187 -17.83 -16.83 14.04
C LYS A 187 -18.17 -16.20 15.39
N VAL A 188 -19.45 -15.85 15.57
CA VAL A 188 -19.99 -15.26 16.79
C VAL A 188 -21.14 -16.11 17.30
N ASN A 189 -21.06 -16.54 18.56
CA ASN A 189 -22.12 -17.31 19.18
C ASN A 189 -23.26 -16.39 19.63
N PRO A 190 -24.54 -16.78 19.45
CA PRO A 190 -25.67 -15.97 19.86
C PRO A 190 -25.69 -15.78 21.39
N PRO A 191 -25.73 -14.53 21.90
CA PRO A 191 -25.87 -14.27 23.33
C PRO A 191 -27.25 -14.71 23.83
N LYS A 192 -27.44 -14.77 25.15
CA LYS A 192 -28.77 -14.94 25.75
C LYS A 192 -29.61 -13.66 25.69
N THR A 193 -28.96 -12.50 25.67
CA THR A 193 -29.59 -11.19 25.53
C THR A 193 -30.27 -11.06 24.17
N ARG A 194 -31.42 -10.39 24.14
CA ARG A 194 -32.22 -10.13 22.95
C ARG A 194 -32.43 -8.63 22.78
N LEU A 195 -32.51 -8.18 21.53
CA LEU A 195 -32.78 -6.80 21.21
C LEU A 195 -34.14 -6.37 21.74
N LYS A 196 -34.15 -5.18 22.32
CA LYS A 196 -35.35 -4.49 22.78
C LYS A 196 -35.20 -3.04 22.36
N PHE A 197 -36.29 -2.45 21.91
CA PHE A 197 -36.31 -1.03 21.60
C PHE A 197 -37.47 -0.38 22.35
N GLU A 198 -37.14 0.54 23.25
CA GLU A 198 -38.14 1.35 23.95
C GLU A 198 -38.22 2.72 23.27
N TYR A 199 -39.38 3.02 22.70
CA TYR A 199 -39.69 4.34 22.20
C TYR A 199 -40.31 5.18 23.32
N ARG A 200 -39.74 6.36 23.58
CA ARG A 200 -40.33 7.35 24.49
C ARG A 200 -40.82 8.52 23.67
N ALA A 201 -42.12 8.80 23.74
CA ALA A 201 -42.73 9.89 22.99
C ALA A 201 -42.11 11.23 23.40
N ALA A 202 -41.90 12.12 22.43
CA ALA A 202 -41.43 13.46 22.67
C ALA A 202 -42.38 14.20 23.61
N SER A 203 -43.70 14.01 23.50
CA SER A 203 -44.67 14.59 24.43
C SER A 203 -44.52 14.15 25.90
N GLY A 204 -43.77 13.08 26.17
CA GLY A 204 -43.70 12.42 27.47
C GLY A 204 -44.98 11.67 27.85
N GLY A 205 -45.99 11.62 26.98
CA GLY A 205 -47.30 11.06 27.27
C GLY A 205 -47.36 9.52 27.29
N PHE A 206 -46.43 8.84 26.62
CA PHE A 206 -46.36 7.38 26.61
C PHE A 206 -44.94 6.86 26.33
N THR A 207 -44.75 5.59 26.66
CA THR A 207 -43.65 4.74 26.16
C THR A 207 -44.22 3.55 25.40
N ALA A 208 -43.55 3.12 24.34
CA ALA A 208 -43.92 1.96 23.56
C ALA A 208 -42.74 0.99 23.48
N GLN A 209 -42.99 -0.26 23.87
CA GLN A 209 -42.03 -1.35 23.69
C GLN A 209 -42.21 -1.93 22.29
N ILE A 210 -41.16 -1.85 21.48
CA ILE A 210 -41.14 -2.40 20.13
C ILE A 210 -40.42 -3.74 20.20
N ASP A 211 -41.12 -4.80 19.80
CA ASP A 211 -40.56 -6.14 19.67
C ASP A 211 -39.63 -6.16 18.45
N VAL A 212 -38.35 -6.46 18.68
CA VAL A 212 -37.33 -6.54 17.63
C VAL A 212 -37.12 -8.02 17.31
N SER A 213 -38.02 -8.53 16.48
CA SER A 213 -38.08 -9.93 16.06
C SER A 213 -38.12 -10.03 14.53
N ASP A 214 -37.66 -11.15 13.98
CA ASP A 214 -37.85 -11.51 12.58
C ASP A 214 -38.55 -12.88 12.45
N THR A 215 -38.56 -13.47 11.26
CA THR A 215 -39.16 -14.80 11.02
C THR A 215 -38.53 -15.91 11.86
N SER A 216 -37.33 -15.72 12.39
CA SER A 216 -36.63 -16.67 13.27
C SER A 216 -36.90 -16.42 14.77
N GLY A 217 -37.65 -15.37 15.11
CA GLY A 217 -37.99 -14.97 16.47
C GLY A 217 -37.20 -13.75 16.95
N PRO A 218 -37.07 -13.57 18.29
CA PRO A 218 -36.38 -12.41 18.87
C PRO A 218 -34.91 -12.35 18.47
N LEU A 219 -34.47 -11.19 17.99
CA LEU A 219 -33.11 -11.02 17.50
C LEU A 219 -32.08 -11.00 18.65
N PRO A 220 -30.95 -11.71 18.54
CA PRO A 220 -29.83 -11.59 19.47
C PRO A 220 -29.22 -10.19 19.45
N ASP A 221 -28.78 -9.71 20.60
CA ASP A 221 -28.18 -8.37 20.74
C ASP A 221 -26.65 -8.42 20.72
N ILE A 222 -26.07 -7.91 19.64
CA ILE A 222 -24.60 -7.83 19.45
C ILE A 222 -23.90 -7.03 20.56
N ALA A 223 -24.57 -6.05 21.18
CA ALA A 223 -23.98 -5.24 22.25
C ALA A 223 -23.66 -6.06 23.51
N ALA A 224 -24.25 -7.25 23.67
CA ALA A 224 -23.96 -8.16 24.77
C ALA A 224 -22.71 -9.03 24.55
N ILE A 225 -22.00 -8.85 23.42
CA ILE A 225 -20.83 -9.64 23.05
C ILE A 225 -19.59 -8.76 23.11
N SER A 226 -18.58 -9.17 23.88
CA SER A 226 -17.32 -8.42 24.01
C SER A 226 -16.08 -9.19 23.56
N ALA A 227 -16.15 -10.52 23.51
CA ALA A 227 -14.98 -11.38 23.31
C ALA A 227 -14.10 -11.07 22.07
N PRO A 228 -14.65 -10.80 20.86
CA PRO A 228 -13.83 -10.50 19.68
C PRO A 228 -13.44 -9.02 19.57
N ILE A 229 -14.03 -8.12 20.37
CA ILE A 229 -13.93 -6.67 20.18
C ILE A 229 -12.47 -6.20 20.27
N SER A 230 -11.71 -6.65 21.27
CA SER A 230 -10.30 -6.27 21.40
C SER A 230 -9.50 -6.62 20.16
N ARG A 231 -9.67 -7.84 19.63
CA ARG A 231 -8.97 -8.31 18.43
C ARG A 231 -9.36 -7.56 17.16
N LEU A 232 -10.59 -7.06 17.08
CA LEU A 232 -11.06 -6.21 15.99
C LEU A 232 -10.49 -4.80 16.10
N ARG A 233 -10.37 -4.25 17.31
CA ARG A 233 -9.70 -2.97 17.56
C ARG A 233 -8.21 -3.03 17.27
N ASP A 234 -7.55 -4.11 17.66
CA ASP A 234 -6.13 -4.32 17.35
C ASP A 234 -5.92 -4.38 15.83
N LEU A 235 -6.83 -5.06 15.12
CA LEU A 235 -6.81 -5.11 13.65
C LEU A 235 -7.02 -3.71 13.07
N LEU A 236 -8.00 -2.95 13.56
CA LEU A 236 -8.32 -1.60 13.08
C LEU A 236 -7.13 -0.67 13.29
N SER A 237 -6.50 -0.75 14.47
CA SER A 237 -5.33 0.04 14.82
C SER A 237 -4.15 -0.29 13.92
N ALA A 238 -3.86 -1.58 13.68
CA ALA A 238 -2.79 -2.03 12.79
C ALA A 238 -3.02 -1.56 11.34
N THR A 239 -4.23 -1.77 10.80
CA THR A 239 -4.61 -1.30 9.45
C THR A 239 -4.48 0.22 9.33
N THR A 240 -4.84 0.97 10.39
CA THR A 240 -4.69 2.43 10.41
C THR A 240 -3.22 2.86 10.40
N GLU A 241 -2.34 2.11 11.10
CA GLU A 241 -0.91 2.41 11.16
C GLU A 241 -0.23 2.21 9.80
N GLU A 242 -0.62 1.17 9.05
CA GLU A 242 -0.12 0.93 7.69
C GLU A 242 -0.45 2.08 6.73
N LEU A 243 -1.56 2.80 6.97
CA LEU A 243 -1.97 3.98 6.18
C LEU A 243 -1.40 5.30 6.71
N ALA A 244 -0.69 5.30 7.84
CA ALA A 244 -0.18 6.54 8.46
C ALA A 244 0.78 7.32 7.55
N PRO A 245 1.74 6.71 6.82
CA PRO A 245 2.61 7.44 5.89
C PRO A 245 1.84 8.14 4.78
N TYR A 246 0.90 7.44 4.13
CA TYR A 246 0.03 7.99 3.10
C TYR A 246 -0.83 9.14 3.63
N SER A 247 -1.47 8.94 4.79
CA SER A 247 -2.26 9.98 5.44
C SER A 247 -1.43 11.22 5.77
N ARG A 248 -0.21 11.08 6.29
CA ARG A 248 0.68 12.21 6.60
C ARG A 248 1.03 13.02 5.35
N LEU A 249 1.27 12.37 4.22
CA LEU A 249 1.51 13.06 2.95
C LEU A 249 0.27 13.85 2.52
N LEU A 250 -0.91 13.23 2.50
CA LEU A 250 -2.15 13.91 2.12
C LEU A 250 -2.52 15.05 3.07
N GLY A 251 -2.18 14.93 4.36
CA GLY A 251 -2.35 16.00 5.33
C GLY A 251 -1.47 17.23 5.05
N ARG A 252 -0.25 17.04 4.54
CA ARG A 252 0.65 18.15 4.16
C ARG A 252 0.37 18.69 2.76
N LYS A 253 -0.01 17.81 1.83
CA LYS A 253 -0.23 18.10 0.41
C LYS A 253 -1.48 17.37 -0.07
N PRO A 254 -2.67 17.97 0.04
CA PRO A 254 -3.91 17.37 -0.45
C PRO A 254 -3.86 17.02 -1.94
N ASP A 255 -3.19 17.85 -2.75
CA ASP A 255 -3.01 17.66 -4.19
C ASP A 255 -2.09 16.47 -4.53
N ALA A 256 -1.45 15.85 -3.54
CA ALA A 256 -0.72 14.60 -3.73
C ALA A 256 -1.66 13.40 -3.95
N LEU A 257 -2.97 13.54 -3.73
CA LEU A 257 -3.93 12.47 -4.00
C LEU A 257 -3.87 12.02 -5.46
N GLY A 258 -3.74 10.71 -5.68
CA GLY A 258 -3.59 10.14 -7.03
C GLY A 258 -2.24 10.42 -7.69
N THR A 259 -1.35 11.15 -7.02
CA THR A 259 0.03 11.26 -7.44
C THR A 259 0.80 10.01 -7.09
N LEU A 260 1.93 9.92 -7.75
CA LEU A 260 2.83 8.81 -7.75
C LEU A 260 3.54 8.60 -6.40
N ASP A 261 3.99 9.69 -5.78
CA ASP A 261 4.60 9.67 -4.44
C ASP A 261 3.61 9.19 -3.39
N ALA A 262 2.34 9.54 -3.53
CA ALA A 262 1.30 9.08 -2.61
C ALA A 262 1.00 7.59 -2.78
N ALA A 263 0.97 7.10 -4.02
CA ALA A 263 0.72 5.70 -4.26
C ALA A 263 1.81 4.77 -3.70
N LEU A 264 3.09 5.16 -3.72
CA LEU A 264 4.18 4.36 -3.12
C LEU A 264 4.07 4.22 -1.60
N LEU A 265 3.31 5.09 -0.95
CA LEU A 265 3.07 5.02 0.49
C LEU A 265 1.91 4.09 0.85
N LEU A 266 1.16 3.59 -0.15
CA LEU A 266 0.09 2.63 0.08
C LEU A 266 0.65 1.21 0.22
N PRO A 267 0.04 0.37 1.07
CA PRO A 267 0.34 -1.05 1.12
C PRO A 267 0.13 -1.74 -0.24
N LYS A 268 0.98 -2.72 -0.56
CA LYS A 268 0.96 -3.46 -1.83
C LYS A 268 -0.38 -4.13 -2.15
N GLU A 269 -1.18 -4.48 -1.14
CA GLU A 269 -2.51 -5.05 -1.34
C GLU A 269 -3.47 -4.06 -2.01
N LEU A 270 -3.21 -2.76 -1.87
CA LEU A 270 -3.91 -1.67 -2.55
C LEU A 270 -3.26 -1.31 -3.90
N ALA A 271 -2.32 -2.11 -4.42
CA ALA A 271 -1.69 -1.86 -5.72
C ALA A 271 -2.67 -1.98 -6.89
N VAL A 272 -3.80 -2.68 -6.74
CA VAL A 272 -4.89 -2.66 -7.74
C VAL A 272 -5.41 -1.22 -7.91
N THR A 273 -5.56 -0.50 -6.81
CA THR A 273 -5.91 0.93 -6.81
C THR A 273 -4.83 1.76 -7.50
N PHE A 274 -3.55 1.38 -7.37
CA PHE A 274 -2.47 2.02 -8.11
C PHE A 274 -2.58 1.82 -9.63
N ALA A 275 -2.92 0.62 -10.09
CA ALA A 275 -3.16 0.36 -11.51
C ALA A 275 -4.32 1.19 -12.08
N GLU A 276 -5.31 1.55 -11.27
CA GLU A 276 -6.44 2.40 -11.65
C GLU A 276 -6.11 3.90 -11.70
N THR A 277 -5.01 4.33 -11.09
CA THR A 277 -4.52 5.71 -11.19
C THR A 277 -4.24 6.09 -12.65
N GLU A 278 -4.17 7.39 -12.94
CA GLU A 278 -3.82 7.86 -14.28
C GLU A 278 -2.41 7.40 -14.70
N VAL A 279 -1.46 7.31 -13.77
CA VAL A 279 -0.12 6.76 -14.03
C VAL A 279 -0.21 5.27 -14.35
N GLY A 280 -0.89 4.48 -13.51
CA GLY A 280 -1.07 3.05 -13.73
C GLY A 280 -1.73 2.74 -15.09
N ARG A 281 -2.79 3.47 -15.43
CA ARG A 281 -3.47 3.35 -16.73
C ARG A 281 -2.58 3.74 -17.91
N ARG A 282 -1.73 4.76 -17.79
CA ARG A 282 -0.76 5.15 -18.85
C ARG A 282 0.29 4.07 -19.08
N VAL A 283 0.87 3.51 -18.01
CA VAL A 283 1.85 2.42 -18.10
C VAL A 283 1.20 1.16 -18.69
N GLU A 284 0.01 0.78 -18.25
CA GLU A 284 -0.70 -0.39 -18.79
C GLU A 284 -1.10 -0.19 -20.26
N HIS A 285 -1.51 1.03 -20.65
CA HIS A 285 -1.74 1.38 -22.06
C HIS A 285 -0.47 1.27 -22.90
N MET A 286 0.68 1.66 -22.35
CA MET A 286 1.98 1.50 -23.01
C MET A 286 2.31 0.03 -23.28
N LEU A 287 2.05 -0.89 -22.33
CA LEU A 287 2.21 -2.34 -22.57
C LEU A 287 1.27 -2.83 -23.69
N GLY A 288 0.04 -2.31 -23.74
CA GLY A 288 -0.94 -2.65 -24.78
C GLY A 288 -1.29 -4.15 -24.76
N GLY A 289 -1.39 -4.75 -23.56
CA GLY A 289 -1.68 -6.18 -23.37
C GLY A 289 -0.51 -7.13 -23.68
N ARG A 290 0.67 -6.62 -24.08
CA ARG A 290 1.86 -7.45 -24.33
C ARG A 290 2.54 -7.85 -23.03
N ASN A 291 3.23 -8.99 -23.04
CA ASN A 291 4.01 -9.46 -21.89
C ASN A 291 5.40 -8.84 -21.81
N VAL A 292 5.93 -8.35 -22.94
CA VAL A 292 7.25 -7.72 -23.06
C VAL A 292 7.16 -6.59 -24.09
N ILE A 293 7.76 -5.43 -23.79
CA ILE A 293 7.85 -4.28 -24.70
C ILE A 293 9.17 -3.54 -24.50
N SER A 294 9.67 -2.88 -25.55
CA SER A 294 10.81 -1.96 -25.50
C SER A 294 10.30 -0.53 -25.69
N VAL A 295 10.71 0.38 -24.83
CA VAL A 295 10.35 1.80 -24.86
C VAL A 295 11.58 2.65 -24.54
N THR A 296 11.55 3.94 -24.88
CA THR A 296 12.57 4.88 -24.43
C THR A 296 12.40 5.22 -22.95
N VAL A 297 13.49 5.59 -22.28
CA VAL A 297 13.45 6.11 -20.90
C VAL A 297 12.59 7.39 -20.84
N ALA A 298 12.62 8.24 -21.87
CA ALA A 298 11.76 9.42 -21.94
C ALA A 298 10.26 9.09 -21.99
N GLU A 299 9.84 8.12 -22.81
CA GLU A 299 8.45 7.67 -22.85
C GLU A 299 8.01 7.08 -21.51
N LEU A 300 8.85 6.23 -20.90
CA LEU A 300 8.57 5.63 -19.60
C LEU A 300 8.45 6.69 -18.50
N SER A 301 9.41 7.62 -18.41
CA SER A 301 9.37 8.73 -17.45
C SER A 301 8.15 9.62 -17.65
N SER A 302 7.76 9.90 -18.90
CA SER A 302 6.54 10.66 -19.20
C SER A 302 5.27 9.93 -18.76
N ALA A 303 5.17 8.62 -18.99
CA ALA A 303 4.04 7.81 -18.52
C ALA A 303 3.98 7.76 -16.98
N LEU A 304 5.13 7.77 -16.33
CA LEU A 304 5.28 7.86 -14.88
C LEU A 304 5.15 9.30 -14.35
N ALA A 305 4.93 10.32 -15.19
CA ALA A 305 4.90 11.73 -14.77
C ALA A 305 6.16 12.19 -14.00
N LEU A 306 7.33 11.63 -14.36
CA LEU A 306 8.64 12.03 -13.85
C LEU A 306 9.25 13.10 -14.76
N ASP A 307 9.63 14.23 -14.17
CA ASP A 307 10.36 15.26 -14.90
C ASP A 307 11.84 14.87 -15.02
N ILE A 308 12.26 14.67 -16.27
CA ILE A 308 13.65 14.39 -16.64
C ILE A 308 14.14 15.37 -17.72
N GLU A 309 13.44 16.48 -17.92
CA GLU A 309 13.75 17.43 -18.99
C GLU A 309 15.17 18.00 -18.81
N GLY A 310 15.95 18.00 -19.89
CA GLY A 310 17.35 18.45 -19.87
C GLY A 310 18.35 17.49 -19.20
N LEU A 311 17.92 16.33 -18.69
CA LEU A 311 18.83 15.32 -18.13
C LEU A 311 19.30 14.34 -19.20
N ASP A 312 20.62 14.20 -19.35
CA ASP A 312 21.22 13.17 -20.21
C ASP A 312 21.34 11.82 -19.49
N LYS A 313 21.84 11.85 -18.25
CA LYS A 313 21.97 10.70 -17.34
C LYS A 313 20.92 10.81 -16.25
N ILE A 314 20.12 9.75 -16.06
CA ILE A 314 19.09 9.72 -15.03
C ILE A 314 19.74 9.52 -13.65
N PRO A 315 19.46 10.39 -12.66
CA PRO A 315 19.94 10.24 -11.30
C PRO A 315 19.49 8.92 -10.66
N THR A 316 20.28 8.43 -9.70
CA THR A 316 19.99 7.20 -8.94
C THR A 316 18.63 7.26 -8.25
N THR A 317 18.27 8.41 -7.68
CA THR A 317 16.97 8.62 -7.02
C THR A 317 15.80 8.36 -7.97
N ILE A 318 15.83 8.96 -9.18
CA ILE A 318 14.78 8.77 -10.19
C ILE A 318 14.78 7.34 -10.71
N SER A 319 15.96 6.73 -10.91
CA SER A 319 16.06 5.34 -11.35
C SER A 319 15.44 4.36 -10.35
N ASN A 320 15.67 4.57 -9.05
CA ASN A 320 15.07 3.75 -7.99
C ASN A 320 13.56 4.00 -7.87
N GLN A 321 13.10 5.23 -8.09
CA GLN A 321 11.67 5.56 -8.15
C GLN A 321 10.97 4.80 -9.28
N ILE A 322 11.53 4.79 -10.50
CA ILE A 322 11.02 4.00 -11.63
C ILE A 322 10.85 2.53 -11.22
N GLY A 323 11.85 1.94 -10.58
CA GLY A 323 11.77 0.57 -10.08
C GLY A 323 10.66 0.37 -9.06
N GLY A 324 10.51 1.28 -8.09
CA GLY A 324 9.41 1.24 -7.13
C GLY A 324 8.03 1.25 -7.78
N TYR A 325 7.81 2.05 -8.83
CA TYR A 325 6.51 2.12 -9.51
C TYR A 325 6.19 0.84 -10.29
N LEU A 326 7.17 0.34 -11.04
CA LEU A 326 6.98 -0.85 -11.84
C LEU A 326 6.81 -2.09 -10.95
N ASP A 327 7.46 -2.13 -9.77
CA ASP A 327 7.24 -3.18 -8.77
C ASP A 327 5.76 -3.25 -8.32
N HIS A 328 5.13 -2.10 -8.05
CA HIS A 328 3.71 -2.02 -7.67
C HIS A 328 2.77 -2.44 -8.81
N LEU A 329 3.16 -2.23 -10.06
CA LEU A 329 2.38 -2.66 -11.24
C LEU A 329 2.64 -4.12 -11.64
N GLY A 330 3.52 -4.84 -10.93
CA GLY A 330 3.92 -6.19 -11.33
C GLY A 330 4.66 -6.21 -12.67
N ILE A 331 5.50 -5.20 -12.91
CA ILE A 331 6.30 -5.03 -14.12
C ILE A 331 7.77 -5.01 -13.70
N GLY A 332 8.56 -5.93 -14.24
CA GLY A 332 10.02 -5.84 -14.22
C GLY A 332 10.50 -5.01 -15.40
N TYR A 333 11.70 -4.44 -15.29
CA TYR A 333 12.33 -3.72 -16.39
C TYR A 333 13.84 -3.99 -16.39
N GLU A 334 14.47 -3.76 -17.55
CA GLU A 334 15.94 -3.74 -17.69
C GLU A 334 16.35 -2.62 -18.65
N PRO A 335 17.51 -1.96 -18.48
CA PRO A 335 18.45 -2.17 -17.38
C PRO A 335 17.93 -1.60 -16.05
N ASP A 336 17.90 -2.43 -15.01
CA ASP A 336 17.51 -2.07 -13.65
C ASP A 336 18.76 -1.93 -12.78
N ARG A 337 19.01 -0.71 -12.29
CA ARG A 337 20.20 -0.38 -11.50
C ARG A 337 20.31 -1.23 -10.22
N ARG A 338 19.18 -1.69 -9.69
CA ARG A 338 19.11 -2.50 -8.46
C ARG A 338 19.73 -3.88 -8.64
N TYR A 339 19.82 -4.35 -9.89
CA TYR A 339 20.34 -5.68 -10.24
C TYR A 339 21.55 -5.62 -11.17
N GLY A 340 22.08 -4.42 -11.45
CA GLY A 340 23.41 -4.22 -12.05
C GLY A 340 23.71 -2.80 -12.55
N SER A 341 24.95 -2.57 -12.95
CA SER A 341 25.65 -1.28 -12.85
C SER A 341 25.52 -0.30 -14.02
N SER A 342 24.45 -0.36 -14.83
CA SER A 342 24.27 0.60 -15.95
C SER A 342 23.26 1.71 -15.62
N PRO A 343 23.67 2.99 -15.62
CA PRO A 343 22.75 4.11 -15.44
C PRO A 343 21.83 4.28 -16.65
N LEU A 344 20.58 4.65 -16.41
CA LEU A 344 19.65 5.02 -17.47
C LEU A 344 20.07 6.34 -18.13
N ARG A 345 19.93 6.42 -19.45
CA ARG A 345 20.05 7.65 -20.24
C ARG A 345 18.69 8.04 -20.77
N SER A 346 18.40 9.33 -20.90
CA SER A 346 17.06 9.79 -21.34
C SER A 346 16.69 9.31 -22.74
N ASP A 347 17.66 9.17 -23.65
CA ASP A 347 17.51 8.60 -24.99
C ASP A 347 17.68 7.07 -25.06
N GLY A 348 18.02 6.45 -23.93
CA GLY A 348 18.25 5.01 -23.81
C GLY A 348 16.97 4.17 -23.92
N GLN A 349 17.14 2.89 -24.21
CA GLN A 349 16.05 1.91 -24.29
C GLN A 349 15.89 1.14 -22.97
N VAL A 350 14.63 0.88 -22.61
CA VAL A 350 14.24 0.02 -21.50
C VAL A 350 13.31 -1.07 -22.02
N VAL A 351 13.55 -2.31 -21.63
CA VAL A 351 12.64 -3.43 -21.88
C VAL A 351 11.84 -3.69 -20.61
N MET A 352 10.52 -3.55 -20.70
CA MET A 352 9.58 -3.87 -19.63
C MET A 352 8.99 -5.26 -19.87
N PHE A 353 8.75 -6.02 -18.80
CA PHE A 353 8.14 -7.34 -18.86
C PHE A 353 7.26 -7.61 -17.64
N ARG A 354 6.21 -8.43 -17.77
CA ARG A 354 5.34 -8.76 -16.63
C ARG A 354 6.05 -9.70 -15.65
N ALA A 355 6.13 -9.28 -14.39
CA ALA A 355 6.67 -10.07 -13.29
C ALA A 355 6.06 -9.61 -11.96
N ALA A 356 5.45 -10.54 -11.22
CA ALA A 356 4.82 -10.23 -9.94
C ALA A 356 5.81 -9.51 -8.99
N GLY A 357 5.36 -8.41 -8.38
CA GLY A 357 6.20 -7.56 -7.50
C GLY A 357 7.45 -7.00 -8.18
N GLY A 358 7.39 -6.76 -9.49
CA GLY A 358 8.54 -6.31 -10.29
C GLY A 358 9.55 -7.40 -10.62
N GLY A 359 9.36 -8.63 -10.13
CA GLY A 359 10.28 -9.73 -10.36
C GLY A 359 11.62 -9.54 -9.65
N GLN A 360 11.62 -9.27 -8.34
CA GLN A 360 12.84 -9.07 -7.57
C GLN A 360 13.75 -10.32 -7.59
N VAL A 361 15.07 -10.12 -7.62
CA VAL A 361 16.10 -11.17 -7.61
C VAL A 361 17.23 -10.84 -6.64
N ASP A 362 18.04 -11.82 -6.28
CA ASP A 362 19.32 -11.59 -5.59
C ASP A 362 20.40 -11.25 -6.63
N GLY A 363 20.71 -9.97 -6.77
CA GLY A 363 21.70 -9.47 -7.75
C GLY A 363 23.13 -9.94 -7.47
N GLU A 364 23.43 -10.33 -6.23
CA GLU A 364 24.76 -10.77 -5.78
C GLU A 364 24.94 -12.30 -5.89
N ALA A 365 23.87 -13.03 -6.21
CA ALA A 365 23.94 -14.47 -6.37
C ALA A 365 24.93 -14.84 -7.50
N ALA A 366 25.93 -15.66 -7.18
CA ALA A 366 27.02 -16.00 -8.10
C ALA A 366 26.55 -16.51 -9.47
N ALA A 367 25.46 -17.29 -9.51
CA ALA A 367 24.87 -17.78 -10.75
C ALA A 367 24.29 -16.65 -11.62
N PHE A 368 23.65 -15.65 -10.99
CA PHE A 368 23.09 -14.48 -11.67
C PHE A 368 24.19 -13.56 -12.19
N VAL A 369 25.19 -13.26 -11.35
CA VAL A 369 26.37 -12.45 -11.74
C VAL A 369 27.12 -13.09 -12.90
N SER A 370 27.37 -14.40 -12.84
CA SER A 370 28.04 -15.15 -13.92
C SER A 370 27.23 -15.13 -15.22
N ALA A 371 25.92 -15.35 -15.15
CA ALA A 371 25.05 -15.31 -16.32
C ALA A 371 24.97 -13.91 -16.94
N ARG A 372 24.93 -12.86 -16.11
CA ARG A 372 24.95 -11.47 -16.58
C ARG A 372 26.24 -11.14 -17.32
N ALA A 373 27.38 -11.54 -16.78
CA ALA A 373 28.67 -11.36 -17.45
C ALA A 373 28.73 -12.11 -18.80
N MET A 374 28.18 -13.32 -18.87
CA MET A 374 28.05 -14.06 -20.13
C MET A 374 27.20 -13.29 -21.15
N VAL A 375 26.07 -12.72 -20.73
CA VAL A 375 25.22 -11.86 -21.59
C VAL A 375 25.97 -10.63 -22.07
N ASP A 376 26.73 -9.95 -21.22
CA ASP A 376 27.53 -8.78 -21.59
C ASP A 376 28.55 -9.11 -22.69
N VAL A 377 29.27 -10.23 -22.55
CA VAL A 377 30.26 -10.68 -23.55
C VAL A 377 29.56 -11.10 -24.85
N ALA A 378 28.44 -11.82 -24.75
CA ALA A 378 27.67 -12.26 -25.91
C ALA A 378 27.09 -11.08 -26.72
N ALA A 379 26.51 -10.10 -26.04
CA ALA A 379 26.00 -8.88 -26.65
C ALA A 379 27.13 -8.06 -27.30
N LEU A 380 28.30 -7.98 -26.66
CA LEU A 380 29.47 -7.30 -27.22
C LEU A 380 29.93 -7.96 -28.54
N ALA A 381 30.01 -9.28 -28.57
CA ALA A 381 30.45 -10.01 -29.75
C ALA A 381 29.45 -9.92 -30.91
N ALA A 382 28.15 -9.86 -30.63
CA ALA A 382 27.11 -9.59 -31.62
C ALA A 382 27.24 -8.17 -32.21
N SER A 383 27.57 -7.17 -31.38
CA SER A 383 27.72 -5.77 -31.81
C SER A 383 28.96 -5.47 -32.70
N ALA A 384 29.87 -6.43 -32.86
CA ALA A 384 31.07 -6.26 -33.68
C ALA A 384 30.79 -6.24 -35.19
N ASP A 385 29.61 -6.70 -35.62
CA ASP A 385 29.13 -6.61 -36.99
C ASP A 385 28.22 -5.37 -37.15
N GLU A 386 28.31 -4.66 -38.28
CA GLU A 386 27.48 -3.44 -38.56
C GLU A 386 25.97 -3.73 -38.65
N LYS A 387 25.55 -5.01 -38.61
CA LYS A 387 24.16 -5.46 -38.60
C LYS A 387 23.98 -6.61 -37.61
N ILE A 388 23.27 -6.33 -36.53
CA ILE A 388 22.79 -7.34 -35.58
C ILE A 388 21.63 -8.10 -36.26
N ASP A 389 21.72 -9.42 -36.34
CA ASP A 389 20.66 -10.28 -36.89
C ASP A 389 19.78 -10.89 -35.79
N GLY A 390 18.52 -11.20 -36.09
CA GLY A 390 17.58 -11.78 -35.12
C GLY A 390 18.04 -13.13 -34.55
N SER A 391 18.88 -13.86 -35.30
CA SER A 391 19.48 -15.13 -34.87
C SER A 391 20.43 -14.98 -33.66
N GLU A 392 21.06 -13.81 -33.47
CA GLU A 392 21.98 -13.57 -32.34
C GLU A 392 21.23 -13.41 -31.02
N ILE A 393 20.05 -12.77 -31.05
CA ILE A 393 19.15 -12.65 -29.88
C ILE A 393 18.66 -14.03 -29.45
N GLU A 394 18.31 -14.89 -30.40
CA GLU A 394 17.78 -16.23 -30.13
C GLU A 394 18.85 -17.18 -29.55
N ALA A 395 20.10 -17.06 -30.02
CA ALA A 395 21.24 -17.78 -29.47
C ALA A 395 21.48 -17.42 -28.00
N ILE A 396 21.58 -16.12 -27.69
CA ILE A 396 21.79 -15.62 -26.31
C ILE A 396 20.63 -16.04 -25.39
N THR A 397 19.39 -15.94 -25.90
CA THR A 397 18.20 -16.37 -25.15
C THR A 397 18.22 -17.86 -24.83
N THR A 398 18.70 -18.69 -25.76
CA THR A 398 18.81 -20.14 -25.57
C THR A 398 19.87 -20.47 -24.53
N GLU A 399 21.01 -19.78 -24.57
CA GLU A 399 22.08 -19.96 -23.61
C GLU A 399 21.66 -19.58 -22.18
N ILE A 400 20.99 -18.43 -21.99
CA ILE A 400 20.42 -18.01 -20.70
C ILE A 400 19.48 -19.09 -20.12
N ARG A 401 18.67 -19.74 -20.98
CA ARG A 401 17.75 -20.80 -20.54
C ARG A 401 18.47 -22.08 -20.11
N ASN A 402 19.70 -22.30 -20.54
CA ASN A 402 20.47 -23.48 -20.20
C ASN A 402 21.36 -23.29 -18.97
N VAL A 403 21.53 -22.04 -18.47
CA VAL A 403 22.31 -21.79 -17.26
C VAL A 403 21.69 -22.50 -16.04
N PRO A 404 22.45 -23.38 -15.37
CA PRO A 404 21.98 -24.07 -14.17
C PRO A 404 21.89 -23.12 -12.98
N GLY A 405 20.89 -23.33 -12.12
CA GLY A 405 20.71 -22.54 -10.90
C GLY A 405 19.89 -21.26 -11.06
N LEU A 406 19.51 -20.87 -12.29
CA LEU A 406 18.62 -19.73 -12.52
C LEU A 406 17.14 -20.13 -12.52
N GLY A 407 16.34 -19.45 -11.70
CA GLY A 407 14.89 -19.45 -11.68
C GLY A 407 14.24 -18.68 -12.84
N LYS A 408 12.90 -18.68 -12.87
CA LYS A 408 12.12 -18.10 -13.98
C LYS A 408 12.29 -16.59 -14.11
N VAL A 409 12.32 -15.88 -12.98
CA VAL A 409 12.41 -14.41 -12.92
C VAL A 409 13.79 -13.94 -13.35
N GLU A 410 14.85 -14.57 -12.84
CA GLU A 410 16.24 -14.29 -13.20
C GLU A 410 16.48 -14.46 -14.71
N ARG A 411 15.95 -15.55 -15.30
CA ARG A 411 16.01 -15.76 -16.76
C ARG A 411 15.27 -14.68 -17.53
N ALA A 412 14.06 -14.30 -17.08
CA ALA A 412 13.28 -13.26 -17.74
C ALA A 412 14.01 -11.91 -17.73
N ARG A 413 14.62 -11.54 -16.60
CA ARG A 413 15.48 -10.35 -16.49
C ARG A 413 16.67 -10.41 -17.44
N LEU A 414 17.44 -11.49 -17.43
CA LEU A 414 18.61 -11.62 -18.30
C LEU A 414 18.24 -11.55 -19.79
N ILE A 415 17.10 -12.10 -20.18
CA ILE A 415 16.60 -12.01 -21.57
C ILE A 415 16.19 -10.56 -21.90
N ALA A 416 15.51 -9.86 -20.99
CA ALA A 416 15.16 -8.45 -21.15
C ALA A 416 16.42 -7.58 -21.26
N TYR A 417 17.42 -7.85 -20.42
CA TYR A 417 18.73 -7.20 -20.41
C TYR A 417 19.52 -7.45 -21.71
N ALA A 418 19.58 -8.69 -22.19
CA ALA A 418 20.18 -9.01 -23.49
C ALA A 418 19.49 -8.23 -24.63
N SER A 419 18.16 -8.13 -24.57
CA SER A 419 17.36 -7.42 -25.57
C SER A 419 17.60 -5.90 -25.57
N THR A 420 17.83 -5.28 -24.40
CA THR A 420 18.20 -3.86 -24.34
C THR A 420 19.59 -3.63 -24.87
N LEU A 421 20.56 -4.44 -24.44
CA LEU A 421 21.93 -4.34 -24.92
C LEU A 421 21.94 -4.40 -26.45
N LEU A 422 21.32 -5.40 -27.08
CA LEU A 422 21.36 -5.55 -28.54
C LEU A 422 20.63 -4.44 -29.33
N LYS A 423 19.77 -3.63 -28.69
CA LYS A 423 19.05 -2.53 -29.35
C LYS A 423 19.71 -1.16 -29.20
N ASP A 424 20.56 -0.98 -28.19
CA ASP A 424 21.15 0.32 -27.86
C ASP A 424 22.64 0.40 -28.22
N THR A 425 22.94 1.07 -29.34
CA THR A 425 24.31 1.30 -29.84
C THR A 425 25.17 2.17 -28.89
N SER A 426 24.55 2.91 -27.94
CA SER A 426 25.26 3.76 -26.99
C SER A 426 25.83 2.97 -25.80
N SER A 427 25.05 2.00 -25.30
CA SER A 427 25.45 1.05 -24.25
C SER A 427 26.65 0.19 -24.69
N HIS A 428 26.76 -0.13 -25.99
CA HIS A 428 27.89 -0.87 -26.57
C HIS A 428 29.23 -0.14 -26.44
N ARG A 429 29.24 1.18 -26.64
CA ARG A 429 30.47 2.00 -26.57
C ARG A 429 31.05 2.03 -25.16
N PHE A 430 30.20 2.02 -24.14
CA PHE A 430 30.63 2.00 -22.74
C PHE A 430 31.28 0.66 -22.37
N ALA A 431 30.64 -0.46 -22.74
CA ALA A 431 31.19 -1.80 -22.51
C ALA A 431 32.50 -2.04 -23.27
N LEU A 432 32.58 -1.65 -24.56
CA LEU A 432 33.80 -1.75 -25.37
C LEU A 432 34.93 -0.88 -24.83
N ASN A 433 34.66 0.34 -24.37
CA ASN A 433 35.69 1.21 -23.79
C ASN A 433 36.23 0.62 -22.48
N LYS A 434 35.37 0.10 -21.60
CA LYS A 434 35.76 -0.50 -20.31
C LYS A 434 36.61 -1.75 -20.51
N LEU A 435 36.29 -2.58 -21.50
CA LEU A 435 37.08 -3.77 -21.88
C LEU A 435 38.41 -3.42 -22.55
N LYS A 436 38.48 -2.34 -23.35
CA LYS A 436 39.74 -1.86 -23.93
C LYS A 436 40.70 -1.31 -22.88
N THR A 437 40.17 -0.66 -21.83
CA THR A 437 40.96 -0.10 -20.72
C THR A 437 41.47 -1.15 -19.73
N LEU A 438 41.03 -2.42 -19.84
CA LEU A 438 41.57 -3.51 -19.02
C LEU A 438 43.08 -3.69 -19.26
N ASP A 439 43.80 -4.02 -18.20
CA ASP A 439 45.21 -4.39 -18.30
C ASP A 439 45.39 -5.74 -19.03
N ALA A 440 46.63 -6.06 -19.38
CA ALA A 440 46.93 -7.26 -20.15
C ALA A 440 46.55 -8.57 -19.40
N ALA A 441 46.61 -8.56 -18.07
CA ALA A 441 46.28 -9.72 -17.23
C ALA A 441 44.77 -9.97 -17.18
N ALA A 442 43.96 -8.93 -17.00
CA ALA A 442 42.51 -8.99 -16.99
C ALA A 442 41.96 -9.39 -18.36
N LYS A 443 42.52 -8.84 -19.46
CA LYS A 443 42.17 -9.25 -20.83
C LYS A 443 42.41 -10.74 -21.06
N GLN A 444 43.55 -11.27 -20.62
CA GLN A 444 43.84 -12.70 -20.73
C GLN A 444 42.91 -13.57 -19.88
N SER A 445 42.46 -13.09 -18.72
CA SER A 445 41.53 -13.83 -17.85
C SER A 445 40.13 -13.95 -18.46
N VAL A 446 39.59 -12.85 -19.00
CA VAL A 446 38.28 -12.82 -19.69
C VAL A 446 38.28 -13.79 -20.87
N VAL A 447 39.33 -13.73 -21.69
CA VAL A 447 39.49 -14.58 -22.86
C VAL A 447 39.63 -16.05 -22.50
N ARG A 448 40.43 -16.37 -21.47
CA ARG A 448 40.61 -17.74 -21.00
C ARG A 448 39.31 -18.33 -20.48
N SER A 449 38.51 -17.52 -19.80
CA SER A 449 37.20 -17.93 -19.29
C SER A 449 36.18 -18.14 -20.40
N ALA A 450 36.11 -17.23 -21.37
CA ALA A 450 35.26 -17.39 -22.55
C ALA A 450 35.63 -18.65 -23.36
N THR A 451 36.93 -18.92 -23.50
CA THR A 451 37.43 -20.12 -24.19
C THR A 451 37.12 -21.39 -23.40
N ALA A 452 37.27 -21.38 -22.07
CA ALA A 452 36.97 -22.52 -21.22
C ALA A 452 35.47 -22.86 -21.18
N ALA A 453 34.61 -21.84 -21.24
CA ALA A 453 33.16 -22.03 -21.33
C ALA A 453 32.75 -22.69 -22.65
N ILE A 454 33.32 -22.23 -23.77
CA ILE A 454 33.08 -22.83 -25.11
C ILE A 454 33.63 -24.25 -25.20
N MET A 455 34.77 -24.52 -24.57
CA MET A 455 35.41 -25.83 -24.59
C MET A 455 34.84 -26.81 -23.56
N ALA A 456 33.82 -26.42 -22.77
CA ALA A 456 33.23 -27.26 -21.73
C ALA A 456 32.58 -28.54 -22.28
N ASP A 457 32.01 -28.47 -23.49
CA ASP A 457 31.40 -29.61 -24.20
C ASP A 457 32.40 -30.37 -25.11
N GLY A 458 33.69 -30.00 -25.05
CA GLY A 458 34.78 -30.70 -25.75
C GLY A 458 34.93 -30.40 -27.24
N HIS A 459 34.02 -29.63 -27.84
CA HIS A 459 34.11 -29.19 -29.25
C HIS A 459 33.62 -27.75 -29.39
N ALA A 460 34.38 -26.92 -30.12
CA ALA A 460 33.95 -25.58 -30.49
C ALA A 460 33.28 -25.60 -31.88
N SER A 461 32.03 -25.14 -31.95
CA SER A 461 31.29 -24.94 -33.19
C SER A 461 31.85 -23.76 -34.00
N PRO A 462 31.60 -23.71 -35.33
CA PRO A 462 32.02 -22.57 -36.15
C PRO A 462 31.49 -21.22 -35.68
N ALA A 463 30.32 -21.18 -35.03
CA ALA A 463 29.74 -19.96 -34.47
C ALA A 463 30.52 -19.49 -33.23
N GLU A 464 30.91 -20.41 -32.34
CA GLU A 464 31.68 -20.13 -31.13
C GLU A 464 33.12 -19.70 -31.43
N VAL A 465 33.75 -20.30 -32.45
CA VAL A 465 35.08 -19.87 -32.93
C VAL A 465 35.01 -18.45 -33.47
N LYS A 466 34.01 -18.15 -34.31
CA LYS A 466 33.80 -16.79 -34.85
C LYS A 466 33.52 -15.77 -33.74
N PHE A 467 32.82 -16.18 -32.68
CA PHE A 467 32.63 -15.38 -31.49
C PHE A 467 33.95 -15.05 -30.77
N LEU A 468 34.83 -16.04 -30.57
CA LEU A 468 36.15 -15.82 -29.97
C LEU A 468 37.02 -14.89 -30.82
N GLU A 469 37.03 -15.04 -32.15
CA GLU A 469 37.73 -14.14 -33.05
C GLU A 469 37.26 -12.68 -32.92
N ARG A 470 35.93 -12.49 -32.84
CA ARG A 470 35.32 -11.17 -32.64
C ARG A 470 35.68 -10.59 -31.27
N LEU A 471 35.66 -11.40 -30.21
CA LEU A 471 36.03 -11.00 -28.86
C LEU A 471 37.50 -10.54 -28.78
N TYR A 472 38.44 -11.30 -29.36
CA TYR A 472 39.86 -10.92 -29.44
C TYR A 472 40.06 -9.60 -30.18
N LYS A 473 39.40 -9.43 -31.33
CA LYS A 473 39.46 -8.19 -32.11
C LYS A 473 38.97 -6.98 -31.32
N SER A 474 37.91 -7.14 -30.50
CA SER A 474 37.35 -6.06 -29.69
C SER A 474 38.29 -5.58 -28.56
N MET A 475 39.08 -6.49 -27.98
CA MET A 475 40.06 -6.20 -26.92
C MET A 475 41.45 -5.76 -27.44
N GLY A 476 41.64 -5.78 -28.76
CA GLY A 476 42.92 -5.47 -29.42
C GLY A 476 43.95 -6.59 -29.30
N LEU A 477 43.50 -7.84 -29.18
CA LEU A 477 44.36 -9.02 -29.09
C LEU A 477 44.52 -9.70 -30.48
N PRO A 478 45.63 -10.41 -30.74
CA PRO A 478 45.85 -11.11 -32.01
C PRO A 478 44.82 -12.24 -32.21
N VAL A 479 44.12 -12.25 -33.34
CA VAL A 479 43.09 -13.26 -33.63
C VAL A 479 43.69 -14.66 -33.77
N ASP A 480 44.95 -14.77 -34.22
CA ASP A 480 45.67 -16.05 -34.35
C ASP A 480 45.80 -16.81 -33.01
N ASP A 481 45.75 -16.09 -31.88
CA ASP A 481 45.82 -16.68 -30.55
C ASP A 481 44.54 -17.47 -30.20
N VAL A 482 43.40 -17.20 -30.85
CA VAL A 482 42.15 -17.95 -30.67
C VAL A 482 42.36 -19.42 -31.00
N TYR A 483 42.94 -19.68 -32.17
CA TYR A 483 43.21 -21.03 -32.67
C TYR A 483 44.23 -21.74 -31.80
N SER A 484 45.29 -21.03 -31.38
CA SER A 484 46.30 -21.57 -30.46
C SER A 484 45.70 -21.96 -29.10
N MET A 485 44.68 -21.24 -28.65
CA MET A 485 44.04 -21.46 -27.35
C MET A 485 42.99 -22.58 -27.41
N LEU A 486 42.21 -22.66 -28.48
CA LEU A 486 41.33 -23.80 -28.80
C LEU A 486 42.11 -25.12 -28.88
N HIS A 487 43.26 -25.10 -29.56
CA HIS A 487 44.15 -26.28 -29.65
C HIS A 487 44.79 -26.67 -28.31
N ARG A 488 44.99 -25.74 -27.36
CA ARG A 488 45.46 -26.06 -26.00
C ARG A 488 44.37 -26.62 -25.10
N GLY A 489 43.10 -26.26 -25.32
CA GLY A 489 41.95 -26.76 -24.55
C GLY A 489 41.46 -28.13 -25.02
N ALA A 490 41.69 -28.48 -26.28
CA ALA A 490 41.37 -29.79 -26.83
C ALA A 490 42.40 -30.83 -26.37
N VAL A 491 42.08 -31.59 -25.31
CA VAL A 491 42.70 -32.90 -25.13
C VAL A 491 42.17 -33.76 -26.28
N VAL A 492 43.00 -33.94 -27.29
CA VAL A 492 42.73 -34.83 -28.43
C VAL A 492 42.46 -36.24 -27.88
N LEU A 493 41.19 -36.63 -27.81
CA LEU A 493 40.83 -38.04 -27.85
C LEU A 493 40.94 -38.43 -29.32
N ASP A 494 42.05 -39.08 -29.64
CA ASP A 494 42.36 -39.60 -30.97
C ASP A 494 41.46 -40.82 -31.24
N GLU A 495 40.19 -40.57 -31.57
CA GLU A 495 39.24 -41.60 -31.97
C GLU A 495 39.05 -41.59 -33.49
N PRO A 496 39.21 -42.74 -34.17
CA PRO A 496 39.20 -42.78 -35.62
C PRO A 496 37.80 -42.54 -36.18
N VAL A 497 37.72 -41.61 -37.13
CA VAL A 497 36.50 -41.28 -37.91
C VAL A 497 36.07 -42.50 -38.73
N THR A 498 34.82 -42.96 -38.52
CA THR A 498 34.26 -44.13 -39.22
C THR A 498 33.87 -43.76 -40.65
N VAL A 499 34.60 -44.29 -41.65
CA VAL A 499 34.44 -43.93 -43.07
C VAL A 499 33.45 -44.81 -43.86
N ALA A 500 32.94 -45.90 -43.29
CA ALA A 500 31.88 -46.72 -43.91
C ALA A 500 31.12 -47.59 -42.88
N GLN A 501 29.80 -47.72 -43.06
CA GLN A 501 28.96 -48.65 -42.28
C GLN A 501 29.13 -50.10 -42.80
N GLU A 502 29.47 -51.02 -41.89
CA GLU A 502 29.60 -52.45 -42.16
C GLU A 502 28.22 -53.10 -42.40
N GLN A 503 28.05 -53.78 -43.55
CA GLN A 503 26.91 -54.68 -43.81
C GLN A 503 27.27 -56.11 -43.37
N ARG A 504 26.68 -56.57 -42.26
CA ARG A 504 26.92 -57.92 -41.74
C ARG A 504 26.11 -58.96 -42.51
N THR A 505 26.80 -59.98 -43.01
CA THR A 505 26.22 -61.29 -43.35
C THR A 505 26.51 -62.30 -42.23
N PRO A 506 25.61 -63.23 -41.90
CA PRO A 506 25.73 -64.05 -40.70
C PRO A 506 26.67 -65.24 -40.95
N GLY A 507 27.75 -65.31 -40.17
CA GLY A 507 28.67 -66.45 -40.18
C GLY A 507 29.39 -66.64 -38.84
N ILE A 508 29.26 -67.86 -38.32
CA ILE A 508 30.00 -68.57 -37.24
C ILE A 508 30.21 -67.81 -35.91
N ALA A 509 29.58 -68.34 -34.86
CA ALA A 509 29.69 -67.86 -33.49
C ALA A 509 31.11 -68.02 -32.92
N ILE A 510 31.70 -66.91 -32.48
CA ILE A 510 32.94 -66.88 -31.72
C ILE A 510 32.64 -67.28 -30.26
N PRO A 511 33.43 -68.17 -29.62
CA PRO A 511 33.23 -68.57 -28.22
C PRO A 511 33.33 -67.38 -27.26
N GLN A 512 32.43 -67.32 -26.27
CA GLN A 512 32.42 -66.28 -25.24
C GLN A 512 33.65 -66.39 -24.33
N GLU A 513 34.37 -65.28 -24.16
CA GLU A 513 35.34 -65.09 -23.08
C GLU A 513 34.65 -64.94 -21.71
N PRO A 514 35.31 -65.32 -20.61
CA PRO A 514 34.69 -65.42 -19.30
C PRO A 514 34.25 -64.05 -18.77
N SER A 515 32.98 -63.98 -18.37
CA SER A 515 32.35 -62.85 -17.69
C SER A 515 33.12 -62.45 -16.42
N ALA A 516 34.00 -61.45 -16.53
CA ALA A 516 34.28 -60.53 -15.43
C ALA A 516 33.20 -59.45 -15.45
N ALA A 517 32.51 -59.31 -14.32
CA ALA A 517 31.36 -58.47 -14.09
C ALA A 517 31.47 -57.08 -14.74
N ARG A 518 30.52 -56.74 -15.60
CA ARG A 518 30.19 -55.35 -15.90
C ARG A 518 29.69 -54.72 -14.60
N SER A 519 30.58 -54.04 -13.87
CA SER A 519 30.13 -52.92 -13.06
C SER A 519 29.53 -51.91 -14.05
N SER A 520 28.25 -51.60 -13.86
CA SER A 520 27.67 -50.37 -14.39
C SER A 520 28.60 -49.23 -13.96
N SER A 521 29.39 -48.70 -14.88
CA SER A 521 30.08 -47.42 -14.67
C SER A 521 28.98 -46.36 -14.64
N SER A 522 28.37 -46.21 -13.46
CA SER A 522 27.79 -44.96 -13.01
C SER A 522 28.76 -43.86 -13.42
N ILE A 523 28.27 -42.82 -14.09
CA ILE A 523 29.01 -41.58 -14.31
C ILE A 523 29.50 -41.13 -12.94
N GLN A 524 30.77 -41.43 -12.62
CA GLN A 524 31.41 -40.91 -11.42
C GLN A 524 31.87 -39.51 -11.78
N ILE A 525 31.01 -38.56 -11.43
CA ILE A 525 31.37 -37.14 -11.44
C ILE A 525 32.55 -37.00 -10.47
N ASP A 526 33.71 -36.63 -11.01
CA ASP A 526 34.88 -36.31 -10.22
C ASP A 526 34.59 -35.03 -9.44
N HIS A 527 34.18 -35.22 -8.18
CA HIS A 527 33.82 -34.13 -7.27
C HIS A 527 34.97 -33.16 -7.05
N PHE A 528 36.23 -33.61 -7.18
CA PHE A 528 37.41 -32.76 -7.09
C PHE A 528 37.54 -31.85 -8.31
N ARG A 529 37.23 -32.36 -9.52
CA ARG A 529 37.12 -31.54 -10.74
C ARG A 529 35.95 -30.59 -10.69
N LEU A 530 34.80 -31.01 -10.16
CA LEU A 530 33.61 -30.16 -10.08
C LEU A 530 33.77 -29.03 -9.05
N GLU A 531 34.41 -29.30 -7.91
CA GLU A 531 34.79 -28.29 -6.92
C GLU A 531 35.89 -27.37 -7.44
N ARG A 532 36.86 -27.89 -8.21
CA ARG A 532 37.88 -27.06 -8.86
C ARG A 532 37.25 -26.12 -9.89
N LEU A 533 36.38 -26.64 -10.78
CA LEU A 533 35.63 -25.83 -11.75
C LEU A 533 34.76 -24.78 -11.06
N ARG A 534 34.04 -25.15 -9.98
CA ARG A 534 33.27 -24.20 -9.17
C ARG A 534 34.15 -23.13 -8.55
N SER A 535 35.30 -23.49 -7.99
CA SER A 535 36.24 -22.54 -7.38
C SER A 535 36.89 -21.61 -8.40
N GLU A 536 37.18 -22.12 -9.60
CA GLU A 536 37.74 -21.35 -10.72
C GLU A 536 36.68 -20.42 -11.33
N THR A 537 35.42 -20.86 -11.49
CA THR A 537 34.30 -19.97 -11.89
C THR A 537 33.97 -18.95 -10.82
N SER A 538 34.06 -19.29 -9.53
CA SER A 538 33.79 -18.36 -8.42
C SER A 538 34.88 -17.30 -8.31
N ALA A 539 36.16 -17.67 -8.48
CA ALA A 539 37.28 -16.73 -8.50
C ALA A 539 37.21 -15.77 -9.70
N VAL A 540 36.70 -16.24 -10.85
CA VAL A 540 36.47 -15.40 -12.04
C VAL A 540 35.25 -14.50 -11.85
N SER A 541 34.18 -14.97 -11.23
CA SER A 541 33.03 -14.14 -10.85
C SER A 541 33.40 -13.06 -9.84
N GLU A 542 34.27 -13.34 -8.87
CA GLU A 542 34.80 -12.32 -7.94
C GLU A 542 35.70 -11.29 -8.66
N LEU A 543 36.54 -11.73 -9.59
CA LEU A 543 37.38 -10.85 -10.39
C LEU A 543 36.56 -9.97 -11.35
N LEU A 544 35.54 -10.54 -12.01
CA LEU A 544 34.64 -9.80 -12.90
C LEU A 544 33.72 -8.86 -12.11
N ALA A 545 33.19 -9.29 -10.96
CA ALA A 545 32.42 -8.43 -10.06
C ALA A 545 33.24 -7.21 -9.62
N GLY A 546 34.51 -7.42 -9.23
CA GLY A 546 35.43 -6.33 -8.88
C GLY A 546 35.76 -5.37 -10.03
N ILE A 547 35.68 -5.81 -11.29
CA ILE A 547 35.94 -4.99 -12.49
C ILE A 547 34.73 -4.07 -12.83
N PHE A 548 33.53 -4.41 -12.38
CA PHE A 548 32.30 -3.66 -12.67
C PHE A 548 31.80 -2.75 -11.54
N VAL A 549 32.48 -2.72 -10.38
CA VAL A 549 32.22 -1.76 -9.28
C VAL A 549 32.86 -0.41 -9.59
N GLU A 550 32.11 0.68 -9.46
CA GLU A 550 32.66 2.05 -9.46
C GLU A 550 33.28 2.32 -8.08
N GLU A 551 34.54 2.74 -8.03
CA GLU A 551 35.13 3.38 -6.84
C GLU A 551 34.42 4.73 -6.65
N GLU A 552 33.52 4.79 -5.67
CA GLU A 552 32.81 6.01 -5.33
C GLU A 552 33.81 7.00 -4.71
N ALA A 553 33.99 8.14 -5.37
CA ALA A 553 34.75 9.25 -4.83
C ALA A 553 34.14 9.67 -3.48
N ALA A 554 34.99 9.70 -2.45
CA ALA A 554 34.69 9.99 -1.06
C ALA A 554 33.48 10.91 -0.85
N SER A 555 32.36 10.34 -0.36
CA SER A 555 31.29 11.11 0.23
C SER A 555 31.72 11.59 1.63
N ALA A 556 31.54 12.89 1.86
CA ALA A 556 31.62 13.52 3.18
C ALA A 556 30.72 12.80 4.22
N PRO A 557 31.01 12.92 5.53
CA PRO A 557 30.60 11.92 6.52
C PRO A 557 29.09 11.82 6.66
N SER A 558 28.63 10.57 6.75
CA SER A 558 27.27 10.19 7.11
C SER A 558 26.80 10.92 8.35
N THR A 559 25.59 11.49 8.26
CA THR A 559 24.81 11.93 9.41
C THR A 559 24.68 10.79 10.40
N VAL A 560 25.30 10.99 11.56
CA VAL A 560 25.25 10.07 12.69
C VAL A 560 23.80 9.95 13.13
N VAL A 561 23.26 8.74 13.03
CA VAL A 561 22.01 8.35 13.70
C VAL A 561 22.30 8.45 15.20
N VAL A 562 21.75 9.48 15.86
CA VAL A 562 21.86 9.59 17.32
C VAL A 562 20.90 8.57 17.91
N ALA A 563 21.49 7.51 18.46
CA ALA A 563 20.81 6.52 19.27
C ALA A 563 20.06 7.19 20.42
N ALA A 564 18.82 6.75 20.64
CA ALA A 564 17.98 7.14 21.76
C ALA A 564 18.72 6.98 23.09
N ALA A 565 18.95 8.11 23.79
CA ALA A 565 19.33 8.09 25.19
C ALA A 565 18.08 7.88 26.04
N GLN A 566 17.97 6.71 26.68
CA GLN A 566 16.97 6.45 27.71
C GLN A 566 17.40 7.01 29.07
N THR A 567 16.37 7.32 29.87
CA THR A 567 16.33 7.44 31.35
C THR A 567 16.84 8.72 32.02
N ALA A 568 16.03 9.78 31.90
CA ALA A 568 15.59 10.56 33.06
C ALA A 568 14.06 10.63 32.99
N ALA A 569 13.35 10.47 34.11
CA ALA A 569 11.90 10.59 34.15
C ALA A 569 11.53 12.02 33.71
N SER A 570 10.85 12.15 32.59
CA SER A 570 10.35 13.44 32.11
C SER A 570 9.05 13.78 32.83
N ARG A 571 8.88 15.06 33.15
CA ARG A 571 7.69 15.62 33.83
C ARG A 571 6.42 15.51 32.98
N PHE A 572 6.58 15.41 31.65
CA PHE A 572 5.50 15.24 30.69
C PHE A 572 5.58 13.85 30.08
N THR A 573 4.51 13.05 30.26
CA THR A 573 4.45 11.71 29.69
C THR A 573 4.56 11.77 28.16
N GLY A 574 5.46 10.96 27.58
CA GLY A 574 5.68 10.92 26.12
C GLY A 574 6.64 11.97 25.55
N LEU A 575 7.11 12.94 26.33
CA LEU A 575 8.15 13.90 25.93
C LEU A 575 9.48 13.54 26.60
N ASP A 576 10.62 13.62 25.92
CA ASP A 576 11.91 13.36 26.57
C ASP A 576 12.36 14.52 27.47
N ALA A 577 13.33 14.25 28.35
CA ALA A 577 13.76 15.21 29.38
C ALA A 577 14.32 16.52 28.81
N ALA A 578 14.93 16.51 27.63
CA ALA A 578 15.48 17.72 27.02
C ALA A 578 14.36 18.62 26.49
N HIS A 579 13.38 18.04 25.80
CA HIS A 579 12.22 18.80 25.29
C HIS A 579 11.28 19.23 26.42
N ALA A 580 11.12 18.41 27.47
CA ALA A 580 10.35 18.76 28.67
C ALA A 580 10.93 19.98 29.40
N GLY A 581 12.26 20.03 29.57
CA GLY A 581 12.92 21.18 30.21
C GLY A 581 12.79 22.47 29.40
N LEU A 582 12.76 22.38 28.07
CA LEU A 582 12.55 23.54 27.20
C LEU A 582 11.11 24.06 27.28
N LEU A 583 10.12 23.17 27.35
CA LEU A 583 8.70 23.53 27.53
C LEU A 583 8.46 24.20 28.89
N GLU A 584 9.12 23.75 29.97
CA GLU A 584 9.04 24.38 31.29
C GLU A 584 9.56 25.82 31.31
N GLU A 585 10.60 26.10 30.51
CA GLU A 585 11.15 27.45 30.41
C GLU A 585 10.16 28.42 29.75
N VAL A 586 9.45 27.96 28.72
CA VAL A 586 8.38 28.74 28.08
C VAL A 586 7.17 28.90 29.01
N LEU A 587 6.79 27.85 29.75
CA LEU A 587 5.69 27.91 30.74
C LEU A 587 5.97 28.90 31.88
N ARG A 588 7.22 28.97 32.34
CA ARG A 588 7.65 29.82 33.46
C ARG A 588 7.64 31.30 33.11
N ASP A 589 8.13 31.67 31.93
CA ASP A 589 8.24 33.07 31.52
C ASP A 589 6.97 33.55 30.78
N GLY A 590 6.10 32.63 30.34
CA GLY A 590 4.81 32.89 29.70
C GLY A 590 4.90 33.42 28.27
N LYS A 591 5.98 34.13 27.95
CA LYS A 591 6.40 34.55 26.60
C LYS A 591 7.92 34.53 26.53
N LEU A 592 8.48 33.97 25.47
CA LEU A 592 9.91 33.89 25.26
C LEU A 592 10.29 34.43 23.87
N SER A 593 11.30 35.29 23.77
CA SER A 593 11.78 35.72 22.46
C SER A 593 12.53 34.59 21.74
N ARG A 594 12.54 34.61 20.41
CA ARG A 594 13.20 33.58 19.60
C ARG A 594 14.67 33.37 19.97
N ASP A 595 15.43 34.44 20.21
CA ASP A 595 16.85 34.36 20.60
C ASP A 595 17.06 33.68 21.96
N GLN A 596 16.15 33.91 22.91
CA GLN A 596 16.19 33.27 24.23
C GLN A 596 15.88 31.77 24.10
N PHE A 597 14.88 31.41 23.30
CA PHE A 597 14.53 30.01 23.04
C PHE A 597 15.66 29.25 22.33
N ASP A 598 16.26 29.85 21.29
CA ASP A 598 17.40 29.28 20.58
C ASP A 598 18.58 29.03 21.51
N THR A 599 18.82 29.95 22.44
CA THR A 599 19.88 29.83 23.46
C THR A 599 19.58 28.68 24.42
N ALA A 600 18.34 28.56 24.90
CA ALA A 600 17.89 27.48 25.78
C ALA A 600 17.99 26.11 25.10
N ALA A 601 17.52 25.99 23.85
CA ALA A 601 17.61 24.77 23.05
C ALA A 601 19.06 24.33 22.84
N ARG A 602 19.98 25.26 22.54
CA ARG A 602 21.41 24.97 22.40
C ARG A 602 22.05 24.49 23.70
N THR A 603 21.68 25.07 24.85
CA THR A 603 22.14 24.61 26.17
C THR A 603 21.72 23.15 26.41
N LEU A 604 20.54 22.76 25.94
CA LEU A 604 20.01 21.39 26.02
C LEU A 604 20.48 20.48 24.85
N ARG A 605 21.38 20.97 23.99
CA ARG A 605 21.89 20.27 22.79
C ARG A 605 20.80 19.88 21.78
N LEU A 606 19.74 20.67 21.69
CA LEU A 606 18.66 20.52 20.72
C LEU A 606 18.83 21.53 19.57
N LEU A 607 18.34 21.16 18.39
CA LEU A 607 18.17 22.09 17.29
C LEU A 607 16.89 22.91 17.55
N PRO A 608 16.92 24.26 17.54
CA PRO A 608 15.78 25.07 17.98
C PRO A 608 14.47 24.81 17.21
N ASP A 609 14.52 24.80 15.88
CA ASP A 609 13.32 24.52 15.05
C ASP A 609 12.81 23.09 15.26
N GLY A 610 13.72 22.11 15.29
CA GLY A 610 13.36 20.72 15.56
C GLY A 610 12.78 20.51 16.97
N ALA A 611 13.16 21.33 17.94
CA ALA A 611 12.62 21.28 19.29
C ALA A 611 11.19 21.83 19.37
N ILE A 612 10.89 22.92 18.64
CA ILE A 612 9.53 23.47 18.50
C ILE A 612 8.64 22.44 17.81
N GLU A 613 9.10 21.87 16.69
CA GLU A 613 8.37 20.82 15.97
C GLU A 613 8.08 19.63 16.90
N ARG A 614 9.08 19.15 17.65
CA ARG A 614 8.92 18.01 18.55
C ARG A 614 7.92 18.27 19.69
N ILE A 615 7.95 19.47 20.28
CA ILE A 615 7.04 19.89 21.35
C ILE A 615 5.62 20.08 20.79
N ASN A 616 5.48 20.67 19.60
CA ASN A 616 4.19 20.84 18.94
C ASN A 616 3.60 19.50 18.48
N ASP A 617 4.40 18.60 17.93
CA ASP A 617 3.98 17.23 17.61
C ASP A 617 3.46 16.49 18.85
N TRP A 618 4.16 16.63 19.99
CA TRP A 618 3.68 16.11 21.26
C TRP A 618 2.38 16.78 21.71
N GLY A 619 2.24 18.09 21.48
CA GLY A 619 1.00 18.82 21.66
C GLY A 619 -0.16 18.26 20.86
N PHE A 620 0.05 18.02 19.57
CA PHE A 620 -0.94 17.40 18.70
C PHE A 620 -1.30 15.98 19.15
N ASP A 621 -0.34 15.21 19.64
CA ASP A 621 -0.60 13.85 20.14
C ASP A 621 -1.43 13.82 21.43
N GLN A 622 -1.33 14.85 22.29
CA GLN A 622 -2.00 14.89 23.61
C GLN A 622 -3.26 15.80 23.65
N PHE A 623 -3.25 16.91 22.93
CA PHE A 623 -4.24 17.99 22.99
C PHE A 623 -4.82 18.37 21.61
N GLU A 624 -4.45 17.66 20.54
CA GLU A 624 -4.92 17.88 19.16
C GLU A 624 -4.59 19.24 18.53
N GLU A 625 -3.66 20.00 19.14
CA GLU A 625 -3.24 21.33 18.67
C GLU A 625 -1.79 21.66 19.11
N PRO A 626 -1.10 22.65 18.50
CA PRO A 626 0.28 22.96 18.85
C PRO A 626 0.39 23.67 20.21
N ILE A 627 1.46 23.39 20.96
CA ILE A 627 1.68 24.01 22.27
C ILE A 627 2.29 25.40 22.16
N ILE A 628 3.27 25.55 21.27
CA ILE A 628 4.05 26.77 21.07
C ILE A 628 3.57 27.45 19.79
N GLU A 629 3.15 28.70 19.92
CA GLU A 629 2.71 29.57 18.84
C GLU A 629 3.61 30.81 18.72
N GLY A 630 3.80 31.28 17.48
CA GLY A 630 4.55 32.49 17.14
C GLY A 630 5.91 32.21 16.50
N ASP A 631 6.43 33.19 15.73
CA ASP A 631 7.72 33.08 15.05
C ASP A 631 8.82 33.89 15.76
N GLU A 632 8.51 35.13 16.15
CA GLU A 632 9.45 36.05 16.82
C GLU A 632 9.29 36.05 18.36
N GLU A 633 8.04 35.97 18.84
CA GLU A 633 7.69 35.77 20.25
C GLU A 633 6.97 34.44 20.40
N LEU A 634 7.60 33.50 21.09
CA LEU A 634 7.07 32.16 21.36
C LEU A 634 6.20 32.22 22.61
N THR A 635 4.94 31.84 22.46
CA THR A 635 3.95 31.83 23.54
C THR A 635 3.21 30.50 23.57
N ILE A 636 2.68 30.13 24.73
CA ILE A 636 1.84 28.94 24.86
C ILE A 636 0.37 29.34 24.71
N ALA A 637 -0.38 28.56 23.93
CA ALA A 637 -1.79 28.82 23.72
C ALA A 637 -2.55 28.84 25.06
N SER A 638 -3.21 29.96 25.34
CA SER A 638 -3.70 30.28 26.70
C SER A 638 -4.76 29.31 27.26
N HIS A 639 -5.50 28.62 26.39
CA HIS A 639 -6.50 27.62 26.79
C HIS A 639 -5.89 26.25 27.10
N ILE A 640 -4.67 25.97 26.62
CA ILE A 640 -3.94 24.71 26.88
C ILE A 640 -3.25 24.73 28.26
N LEU A 641 -3.01 25.92 28.82
CA LEU A 641 -2.33 26.06 30.11
C LEU A 641 -3.02 25.31 31.26
N SER A 642 -4.36 25.27 31.28
CA SER A 642 -5.10 24.47 32.27
C SER A 642 -4.93 22.96 32.06
N GLU A 643 -4.88 22.51 30.81
CA GLU A 643 -4.78 21.09 30.45
C GLU A 643 -3.35 20.55 30.65
N LEU A 644 -2.33 21.38 30.39
CA LEU A 644 -0.93 21.07 30.72
C LEU A 644 -0.70 20.91 32.22
N SER A 645 -1.38 21.71 33.04
CA SER A 645 -1.29 21.60 34.51
C SER A 645 -1.99 20.35 35.07
N GLU A 646 -3.02 19.84 34.39
CA GLU A 646 -3.66 18.56 34.74
C GLU A 646 -2.79 17.36 34.31
N ALA A 647 -2.13 17.46 33.16
CA ALA A 647 -1.15 16.47 32.69
C ALA A 647 0.10 16.39 33.59
N GLU A 648 0.48 17.51 34.22
CA GLU A 648 1.57 17.63 35.20
C GLU A 648 1.29 16.89 36.53
N VAL A 649 0.02 16.69 36.89
CA VAL A 649 -0.41 16.00 38.13
C VAL A 649 -0.58 14.49 37.92
N ALA A 650 -0.67 14.04 36.66
CA ALA A 650 -0.87 12.63 36.29
C ALA A 650 0.44 11.85 36.02
N ALA A 651 1.59 12.54 35.96
CA ALA A 651 2.93 11.98 35.82
C ALA A 651 3.61 11.78 37.19
#